data_AF-A0AAU4BN59-F1
#
_entry.id   AF-A0AAU4BN59-F1
#
_cell.length_a   1.000
_cell.length_b   1.000
_cell.length_c   1.000
_cell.angle_alpha   90.00
_cell.angle_beta   90.00
_cell.angle_gamma   90.00
#
_symmetry.space_group_name_H-M   'P 1'
#
loop_
_entity.id
_entity.type
_entity.pdbx_description
1 polymer ?
#
loop_
_entity_poly.entity_id
_entity_poly.type
_entity_poly.pdbx_seq_one_letter_code
_entity_poly.pdbx_strand_id
1 'polypeptide(L)'
;MKLVSRRSALSAATAGLMVVGGLFVRPLGAVAATGADLRYVCSTVSGVYQATLRASSARARLSAAPGEPLKAGRVTLALTLPEQLVSDVLRPVPDADAPVRAAGVSGPRLSGTLRGPVMISHGGRLAVANWPSFALEADGDRTTGHGRVELTGTRPVPEATFDKPGDAAWIMPNLDLELDGGAQDAGTAPVRVACALRSYGAVLRGTVTGGGSGAAPAGGPAGAATGAAAAPIEDPTCEAMPAPTEPGGGYNDDPSMSLDHPDLPRSPDTPPLSSAGRPICARQAGFANSEKLGSAIPLGTQSRIRMGVNAWSIRPDNYIQQRGYAVALPTTSRATMLGFGFMPTTVAANVVQVPGSASNGNRNANVRADLWSQSGVPTTAVNTIWIRGAAKVLVDGVLVNGTPLDVGDGCASGTTPLRLSSYLGDYQSGANTFTNGGTYTGETEVPAFSGCGVGEDLSPLLTATTSGPGNYVRVDSGKWCTLNPLQPDPSKCPVGTNAEPKTVTVEPGGEVTVTASPFHIRDGQSTGRVISCEAAALTFTLPTGHWQPRFKVAKIKSRKFSGCAYSPGGVPVKVTANPETWAFNVSDELGDSGSIVARIYGVQFSVAVEDQDVNGDGQRETCTLRLGSRERISATGAFFEGFTSMGGEYSDNTLRATGKINNLQSGDCPPDMWTLASDGTLEGSFKFKPGQKFTLSKDPE
;
A
#
# COMPACT_ATOMS: atom_id res chain seq x y z
N MET A 1 -21.84 -78.02 -2.49
CA MET A 1 -22.93 -78.00 -3.49
C MET A 1 -22.61 -76.89 -4.49
N LYS A 2 -22.34 -77.26 -5.76
CA LYS A 2 -22.12 -76.46 -7.00
C LYS A 2 -21.06 -75.33 -6.96
N LEU A 3 -19.82 -75.56 -7.46
CA LEU A 3 -19.31 -75.44 -8.87
C LEU A 3 -19.03 -73.97 -9.27
N VAL A 4 -17.80 -73.44 -9.20
CA VAL A 4 -16.63 -73.51 -10.13
C VAL A 4 -16.82 -72.83 -11.50
N SER A 5 -16.10 -71.72 -11.74
CA SER A 5 -15.03 -71.56 -12.77
C SER A 5 -14.24 -70.25 -12.47
N ARG A 6 -12.93 -70.17 -12.15
CA ARG A 6 -11.68 -70.58 -12.85
C ARG A 6 -11.66 -70.08 -14.31
N ARG A 7 -10.69 -69.38 -14.88
CA ARG A 7 -9.31 -68.90 -14.61
C ARG A 7 -9.11 -67.71 -15.61
N SER A 8 -8.15 -66.79 -15.54
CA SER A 8 -6.68 -66.93 -15.64
C SER A 8 -6.09 -65.50 -15.53
N ALA A 9 -5.12 -65.27 -14.65
CA ALA A 9 -3.68 -65.09 -14.96
C ALA A 9 -3.32 -63.65 -15.43
N LEU A 10 -2.69 -62.87 -14.53
CA LEU A 10 -1.23 -62.61 -14.47
C LEU A 10 -0.73 -61.68 -15.58
N SER A 11 -0.36 -60.45 -15.20
CA SER A 11 0.95 -59.80 -15.50
C SER A 11 1.00 -58.40 -14.88
N ALA A 12 2.22 -57.89 -14.70
CA ALA A 12 2.64 -56.91 -13.71
C ALA A 12 2.65 -55.43 -14.18
N ALA A 13 2.93 -54.56 -13.19
CA ALA A 13 3.74 -53.33 -13.26
C ALA A 13 3.09 -51.96 -13.55
N THR A 14 3.10 -51.11 -12.49
CA THR A 14 3.41 -49.66 -12.42
C THR A 14 3.12 -48.71 -13.59
N ALA A 15 2.26 -47.72 -13.35
CA ALA A 15 2.38 -46.27 -13.67
C ALA A 15 1.11 -45.59 -13.12
N GLY A 16 1.12 -44.51 -12.35
CA GLY A 16 1.77 -43.22 -12.63
C GLY A 16 0.67 -42.22 -13.04
N LEU A 17 0.44 -41.21 -12.19
CA LEU A 17 -0.46 -40.05 -12.38
C LEU A 17 -0.48 -39.50 -13.82
N MET A 18 -1.66 -39.07 -14.30
CA MET A 18 -1.83 -37.76 -14.93
C MET A 18 -3.32 -37.42 -15.12
N VAL A 19 -3.81 -36.47 -14.33
CA VAL A 19 -5.05 -35.72 -14.58
C VAL A 19 -4.69 -34.61 -15.56
N VAL A 20 -5.13 -34.74 -16.81
CA VAL A 20 -5.03 -33.66 -17.82
C VAL A 20 -6.34 -32.88 -17.80
N GLY A 21 -6.38 -31.83 -16.98
CA GLY A 21 -7.40 -30.78 -17.07
C GLY A 21 -6.93 -29.74 -18.09
N GLY A 22 -7.52 -29.77 -19.29
CA GLY A 22 -7.28 -28.77 -20.33
C GLY A 22 -7.96 -27.44 -20.00
N LEU A 23 -7.17 -26.37 -19.89
CA LEU A 23 -7.63 -24.99 -19.97
C LEU A 23 -7.08 -24.39 -21.27
N PHE A 24 -7.98 -24.05 -22.18
CA PHE A 24 -7.67 -23.40 -23.44
C PHE A 24 -7.27 -21.95 -23.19
N VAL A 25 -5.98 -21.63 -23.32
CA VAL A 25 -5.50 -20.25 -23.50
C VAL A 25 -5.78 -19.87 -24.96
N ARG A 26 -6.61 -18.84 -25.17
CA ARG A 26 -6.80 -18.26 -26.51
C ARG A 26 -5.52 -17.52 -26.95
N PRO A 27 -5.18 -17.54 -28.26
CA PRO A 27 -4.00 -16.84 -28.77
C PRO A 27 -4.13 -15.32 -28.58
N LEU A 28 -3.07 -14.67 -28.09
CA LEU A 28 -3.02 -13.22 -27.93
C LEU A 28 -3.10 -12.55 -29.32
N GLY A 29 -3.92 -11.50 -29.44
CA GLY A 29 -4.04 -10.73 -30.67
C GLY A 29 -2.70 -10.11 -31.09
N ALA A 30 -2.46 -9.97 -32.40
CA ALA A 30 -1.19 -9.58 -32.98
C ALA A 30 -0.58 -8.31 -32.34
N VAL A 31 0.53 -8.48 -31.61
CA VAL A 31 1.21 -7.44 -30.82
C VAL A 31 2.41 -6.88 -31.59
N ALA A 32 2.57 -5.56 -31.61
CA ALA A 32 3.84 -4.94 -31.99
C ALA A 32 4.95 -5.43 -31.04
N ALA A 33 6.08 -5.88 -31.59
CA ALA A 33 7.12 -6.54 -30.79
C ALA A 33 7.91 -5.60 -29.86
N THR A 34 7.62 -4.29 -29.89
CA THR A 34 8.47 -3.23 -29.36
C THR A 34 7.66 -2.01 -28.89
N GLY A 35 8.05 -1.39 -27.77
CA GLY A 35 7.69 0.01 -27.47
C GLY A 35 6.70 0.28 -26.33
N ALA A 36 6.44 -0.66 -25.41
CA ALA A 36 5.63 -0.34 -24.23
C ALA A 36 6.46 0.44 -23.19
N ASP A 37 5.89 1.51 -22.65
CA ASP A 37 6.46 2.23 -21.50
C ASP A 37 6.20 1.43 -20.23
N LEU A 38 7.27 0.89 -19.66
CA LEU A 38 7.25 0.17 -18.40
C LEU A 38 7.57 1.14 -17.26
N ARG A 39 6.67 1.22 -16.27
CA ARG A 39 6.84 2.12 -15.13
C ARG A 39 7.55 1.36 -14.00
N TYR A 40 8.59 1.97 -13.44
CA TYR A 40 9.36 1.45 -12.31
C TYR A 40 9.27 2.40 -11.12
N VAL A 41 9.38 1.84 -9.92
CA VAL A 41 9.60 2.58 -8.68
C VAL A 41 11.04 2.33 -8.25
N CYS A 42 11.85 3.38 -8.30
CA CYS A 42 13.25 3.39 -7.92
C CYS A 42 13.43 3.93 -6.50
N SER A 43 14.24 3.30 -5.67
CA SER A 43 14.58 3.76 -4.32
C SER A 43 16.01 4.25 -4.24
N THR A 44 16.22 5.38 -3.57
CA THR A 44 17.52 5.91 -3.12
C THR A 44 17.49 6.02 -1.59
N VAL A 45 18.62 6.44 -0.99
CA VAL A 45 18.68 6.79 0.44
C VAL A 45 17.76 7.96 0.81
N SER A 46 17.43 8.81 -0.16
CA SER A 46 16.66 10.04 0.04
C SER A 46 15.15 9.85 -0.19
N GLY A 47 14.73 8.78 -0.88
CA GLY A 47 13.33 8.58 -1.20
C GLY A 47 13.07 7.56 -2.32
N VAL A 48 11.82 7.50 -2.78
CA VAL A 48 11.40 6.70 -3.93
C VAL A 48 10.87 7.56 -5.06
N TYR A 49 11.17 7.20 -6.30
CA TYR A 49 10.82 7.97 -7.49
C TYR A 49 10.36 7.06 -8.61
N GLN A 50 9.55 7.61 -9.52
CA GLN A 50 9.05 6.87 -10.66
C GLN A 50 9.97 7.05 -11.87
N ALA A 51 10.49 5.95 -12.39
CA ALA A 51 11.22 5.90 -13.66
C ALA A 51 10.38 5.23 -14.74
N THR A 52 10.63 5.55 -16.00
CA THR A 52 9.98 4.89 -17.15
C THR A 52 11.03 4.25 -18.03
N LEU A 53 10.88 2.98 -18.34
CA LEU A 53 11.76 2.25 -19.25
C LEU A 53 10.98 1.91 -20.53
N ARG A 54 11.53 2.30 -21.67
CA ARG A 54 11.06 1.87 -22.98
C ARG A 54 12.09 0.94 -23.60
N ALA A 55 11.63 -0.19 -24.10
CA ALA A 55 12.46 -1.13 -24.83
C ALA A 55 12.01 -1.22 -26.29
N SER A 56 12.98 -1.20 -27.20
CA SER A 56 12.76 -1.36 -28.63
C SER A 56 13.79 -2.32 -29.23
N SER A 57 13.39 -3.05 -30.26
CA SER A 57 14.26 -3.94 -31.03
C SER A 57 14.39 -3.41 -32.44
N ALA A 58 15.53 -3.66 -33.08
CA ALA A 58 15.71 -3.39 -34.51
C ALA A 58 14.70 -4.13 -35.41
N ARG A 59 14.01 -5.16 -34.89
CA ARG A 59 12.98 -5.91 -35.62
C ARG A 59 11.59 -5.50 -35.13
N ALA A 60 10.75 -5.05 -36.07
CA ALA A 60 9.37 -4.66 -35.79
C ALA A 60 8.47 -5.83 -35.35
N ARG A 61 8.83 -7.07 -35.70
CA ARG A 61 8.15 -8.31 -35.30
C ARG A 61 9.16 -9.38 -34.95
N LEU A 62 8.90 -10.12 -33.88
CA LEU A 62 9.71 -11.26 -33.45
C LEU A 62 8.88 -12.54 -33.60
N SER A 63 9.26 -13.41 -34.54
CA SER A 63 8.60 -14.69 -34.77
C SER A 63 9.58 -15.78 -35.17
N ALA A 64 9.28 -17.04 -34.81
CA ALA A 64 10.06 -18.22 -35.18
C ALA A 64 9.15 -19.47 -35.23
N ALA A 65 9.57 -20.53 -35.92
CA ALA A 65 8.90 -21.84 -35.80
C ALA A 65 9.34 -22.58 -34.51
N PRO A 66 8.57 -23.57 -34.01
CA PRO A 66 9.02 -24.44 -32.93
C PRO A 66 10.38 -25.07 -33.25
N GLY A 67 11.30 -25.03 -32.30
CA GLY A 67 12.69 -25.49 -32.47
C GLY A 67 13.62 -24.50 -33.17
N GLU A 68 13.10 -23.41 -33.75
CA GLU A 68 13.92 -22.32 -34.28
C GLU A 68 14.15 -21.22 -33.23
N PRO A 69 15.34 -20.59 -33.21
CA PRO A 69 15.63 -19.50 -32.29
C PRO A 69 14.86 -18.23 -32.64
N LEU A 70 14.17 -17.65 -31.66
CA LEU A 70 13.54 -16.35 -31.75
C LEU A 70 14.61 -15.25 -31.54
N LYS A 71 14.93 -14.53 -32.62
CA LYS A 71 16.05 -13.58 -32.66
C LYS A 71 15.59 -12.14 -32.43
N ALA A 72 15.73 -11.64 -31.21
CA ALA A 72 15.49 -10.23 -30.87
C ALA A 72 16.54 -9.26 -31.46
N GLY A 73 17.76 -9.75 -31.72
CA GLY A 73 18.84 -8.95 -32.29
C GLY A 73 19.36 -7.88 -31.32
N ARG A 74 19.51 -6.64 -31.82
CA ARG A 74 19.88 -5.49 -30.99
C ARG A 74 18.65 -4.86 -30.36
N VAL A 75 18.73 -4.66 -29.05
CA VAL A 75 17.70 -4.03 -28.23
C VAL A 75 18.23 -2.69 -27.74
N THR A 76 17.41 -1.66 -27.85
CA THR A 76 17.65 -0.32 -27.28
C THR A 76 16.75 -0.15 -26.08
N LEU A 77 17.35 0.19 -24.94
CA LEU A 77 16.67 0.58 -23.72
C LEU A 77 16.78 2.09 -23.55
N ALA A 78 15.66 2.75 -23.28
CA ALA A 78 15.56 4.17 -22.99
C ALA A 78 14.91 4.34 -21.62
N LEU A 79 15.66 4.87 -20.64
CA LEU A 79 15.26 5.04 -19.26
C LEU A 79 15.07 6.52 -18.95
N THR A 80 13.85 6.91 -18.63
CA THR A 80 13.50 8.26 -18.21
C THR A 80 13.45 8.35 -16.68
N LEU A 81 14.33 9.17 -16.10
CA LEU A 81 14.45 9.43 -14.68
C LEU A 81 13.85 10.80 -14.30
N PRO A 82 13.23 10.93 -13.11
CA PRO A 82 12.79 12.21 -12.60
C PRO A 82 13.96 13.01 -12.04
N GLU A 83 13.92 14.34 -12.19
CA GLU A 83 14.97 15.28 -11.76
C GLU A 83 15.30 15.13 -10.27
N GLN A 84 14.30 14.83 -9.43
CA GLN A 84 14.52 14.65 -7.99
C GLN A 84 15.38 13.41 -7.71
N LEU A 85 15.20 12.32 -8.45
CA LEU A 85 16.05 11.13 -8.31
C LEU A 85 17.48 11.46 -8.69
N VAL A 86 17.66 12.14 -9.82
CA VAL A 86 18.99 12.53 -10.32
C VAL A 86 19.67 13.48 -9.33
N SER A 87 18.95 14.48 -8.82
CA SER A 87 19.46 15.43 -7.82
C SER A 87 19.81 14.74 -6.50
N ASP A 88 19.03 13.75 -6.08
CA ASP A 88 19.27 13.03 -4.84
C ASP A 88 20.43 12.06 -4.93
N VAL A 89 20.69 11.56 -6.13
CA VAL A 89 21.86 10.74 -6.46
C VAL A 89 23.12 11.59 -6.61
N LEU A 90 23.03 12.76 -7.23
CA LEU A 90 24.15 13.66 -7.49
C LEU A 90 24.47 14.63 -6.34
N ARG A 91 23.70 14.60 -5.25
CA ARG A 91 24.00 15.41 -4.06
C ARG A 91 25.39 15.02 -3.53
N PRO A 92 26.33 15.96 -3.39
CA PRO A 92 27.61 15.67 -2.75
C PRO A 92 27.33 15.15 -1.34
N VAL A 93 27.85 13.97 -1.01
CA VAL A 93 28.00 13.57 0.39
C VAL A 93 28.97 14.60 1.00
N PRO A 94 28.57 15.38 2.02
CA PRO A 94 29.47 16.38 2.58
C PRO A 94 30.61 15.66 3.30
N ASP A 95 31.79 15.62 2.67
CA ASP A 95 33.05 15.57 3.41
C ASP A 95 33.23 16.93 4.10
N ALA A 96 33.47 16.91 5.41
CA ALA A 96 33.40 18.08 6.28
C ALA A 96 34.47 19.17 6.02
N ASP A 97 35.41 18.99 5.08
CA ASP A 97 36.59 19.86 4.96
C ASP A 97 37.01 20.27 3.52
N ALA A 98 36.15 20.13 2.50
CA ALA A 98 36.54 20.50 1.13
C ALA A 98 36.21 21.97 0.76
N PRO A 99 37.18 22.77 0.25
CA PRO A 99 36.92 24.16 -0.15
C PRO A 99 36.13 24.26 -1.46
N VAL A 100 35.15 25.18 -1.47
CA VAL A 100 34.30 25.52 -2.61
C VAL A 100 35.12 26.03 -3.80
N ARG A 101 35.03 25.37 -4.96
CA ARG A 101 35.59 25.86 -6.24
C ARG A 101 34.51 26.48 -7.13
N ALA A 102 34.94 27.51 -7.86
CA ALA A 102 34.11 28.42 -8.66
C ALA A 102 33.59 27.80 -9.96
N ALA A 103 32.44 28.34 -10.40
CA ALA A 103 31.70 28.01 -11.61
C ALA A 103 32.51 28.22 -12.91
N GLY A 104 32.37 27.29 -13.86
CA GLY A 104 32.95 27.42 -15.21
C GLY A 104 33.22 26.12 -16.00
N VAL A 105 32.83 24.95 -15.51
CA VAL A 105 33.08 23.66 -16.21
C VAL A 105 31.79 23.18 -16.90
N SER A 106 31.90 22.66 -18.12
CA SER A 106 30.80 21.97 -18.82
C SER A 106 30.14 20.95 -17.89
N GLY A 107 28.81 20.92 -17.86
CA GLY A 107 28.07 20.10 -16.92
C GLY A 107 28.50 18.62 -16.96
N PRO A 108 28.47 17.92 -15.82
CA PRO A 108 28.75 16.49 -15.80
C PRO A 108 27.82 15.76 -16.77
N ARG A 109 28.38 14.89 -17.61
CA ARG A 109 27.58 13.94 -18.38
C ARG A 109 27.12 12.83 -17.44
N LEU A 110 25.81 12.70 -17.27
CA LEU A 110 25.23 11.59 -16.52
C LEU A 110 25.25 10.34 -17.41
N SER A 111 25.99 9.33 -16.98
CA SER A 111 25.96 8.00 -17.58
C SER A 111 25.53 6.97 -16.55
N GLY A 112 25.19 5.76 -16.98
CA GLY A 112 24.88 4.71 -16.04
C GLY A 112 24.93 3.31 -16.64
N THR A 113 25.05 2.32 -15.78
CA THR A 113 24.93 0.91 -16.15
C THR A 113 23.62 0.37 -15.63
N LEU A 114 22.74 -0.05 -16.53
CA LEU A 114 21.49 -0.73 -16.21
C LEU A 114 21.71 -2.24 -16.24
N ARG A 115 21.34 -2.90 -15.15
CA ARG A 115 21.37 -4.35 -14.99
C ARG A 115 20.00 -4.82 -14.52
N GLY A 116 19.65 -6.07 -14.83
CA GLY A 116 18.40 -6.64 -14.33
C GLY A 116 18.14 -8.02 -14.92
N PRO A 117 17.60 -8.97 -14.14
CA PRO A 117 17.20 -10.25 -14.68
C PRO A 117 16.06 -10.04 -15.68
N VAL A 118 16.13 -10.71 -16.83
CA VAL A 118 15.05 -10.71 -17.80
C VAL A 118 14.41 -12.09 -17.77
N MET A 119 13.14 -12.17 -17.43
CA MET A 119 12.37 -13.40 -17.45
C MET A 119 11.73 -13.59 -18.82
N ILE A 120 11.76 -14.79 -19.36
CA ILE A 120 10.98 -15.20 -20.53
C ILE A 120 9.76 -15.96 -20.03
N SER A 121 8.56 -15.47 -20.36
CA SER A 121 7.32 -16.20 -20.21
C SER A 121 6.94 -16.87 -21.53
N HIS A 122 6.66 -18.17 -21.52
CA HIS A 122 6.15 -18.91 -22.67
C HIS A 122 5.31 -20.11 -22.22
N GLY A 123 4.06 -20.20 -22.71
CA GLY A 123 3.14 -21.31 -22.37
C GLY A 123 2.89 -21.48 -20.86
N GLY A 124 2.83 -20.37 -20.11
CA GLY A 124 2.63 -20.37 -18.65
C GLY A 124 3.87 -20.73 -17.82
N ARG A 125 5.02 -20.96 -18.45
CA ARG A 125 6.31 -21.20 -17.77
C ARG A 125 7.17 -19.94 -17.79
N LEU A 126 7.99 -19.75 -16.77
CA LEU A 126 8.98 -18.68 -16.67
C LEU A 126 10.40 -19.27 -16.70
N ALA A 127 11.30 -18.63 -17.42
CA ALA A 127 12.74 -18.94 -17.45
C ALA A 127 13.56 -17.65 -17.41
N VAL A 128 14.82 -17.70 -16.99
CA VAL A 128 15.70 -16.52 -16.99
C VAL A 128 16.41 -16.41 -18.35
N ALA A 129 16.37 -15.23 -18.96
CA ALA A 129 17.20 -14.81 -20.07
C ALA A 129 18.44 -14.08 -19.52
N ASN A 130 19.62 -14.54 -19.94
CA ASN A 130 20.90 -13.96 -19.55
C ASN A 130 21.23 -12.71 -20.39
N TRP A 131 20.38 -11.68 -20.32
CA TRP A 131 20.66 -10.40 -20.99
C TRP A 131 21.91 -9.73 -20.40
N PRO A 132 22.76 -9.12 -21.23
CA PRO A 132 23.93 -8.38 -20.74
C PRO A 132 23.50 -7.09 -20.03
N SER A 133 24.43 -6.46 -19.31
CA SER A 133 24.25 -5.10 -18.83
C SER A 133 24.22 -4.09 -19.99
N PHE A 134 23.43 -3.02 -19.81
CA PHE A 134 23.31 -1.93 -20.78
C PHE A 134 24.04 -0.70 -20.22
N ALA A 135 25.07 -0.25 -20.92
CA ALA A 135 25.61 1.09 -20.71
C ALA A 135 24.61 2.08 -21.31
N LEU A 136 24.12 3.01 -20.49
CA LEU A 136 23.19 4.05 -20.84
C LEU A 136 23.88 5.40 -20.75
N GLU A 137 23.63 6.25 -21.73
CA GLU A 137 24.18 7.62 -21.80
C GLU A 137 23.03 8.61 -21.90
N ALA A 138 23.15 9.75 -21.20
CA ALA A 138 22.22 10.85 -21.37
C ALA A 138 22.30 11.43 -22.79
N ASP A 139 21.15 11.74 -23.37
CA ASP A 139 21.11 12.39 -24.69
C ASP A 139 21.41 13.90 -24.56
N GLY A 140 22.61 14.29 -25.01
CA GLY A 140 23.05 15.68 -25.11
C GLY A 140 23.54 16.35 -23.82
N ASP A 141 23.96 17.61 -23.93
CA ASP A 141 24.56 18.44 -22.86
C ASP A 141 23.52 19.01 -21.87
N ARG A 142 22.30 18.44 -21.84
CA ARG A 142 21.16 18.92 -21.05
C ARG A 142 21.11 18.23 -19.69
N THR A 143 22.07 18.53 -18.83
CA THR A 143 21.94 18.28 -17.39
C THR A 143 21.47 19.52 -16.60
N THR A 144 21.21 20.64 -17.28
CA THR A 144 20.97 21.95 -16.64
C THR A 144 19.61 22.59 -16.93
N GLY A 145 18.62 21.84 -17.43
CA GLY A 145 17.26 22.35 -17.66
C GLY A 145 16.22 21.56 -16.88
N HIS A 146 15.33 22.25 -16.16
CA HIS A 146 14.19 21.66 -15.45
C HIS A 146 13.42 20.66 -16.33
N GLY A 147 13.49 19.36 -16.02
CA GLY A 147 13.01 18.31 -16.91
C GLY A 147 13.46 16.90 -16.54
N ARG A 148 12.76 15.91 -17.10
CA ARG A 148 13.11 14.48 -16.99
C ARG A 148 14.42 14.19 -17.74
N VAL A 149 15.28 13.34 -17.18
CA VAL A 149 16.54 12.91 -17.81
C VAL A 149 16.33 11.59 -18.50
N GLU A 150 16.68 11.49 -19.78
CA GLU A 150 16.58 10.24 -20.55
C GLU A 150 17.97 9.66 -20.79
N LEU A 151 18.17 8.40 -20.37
CA LEU A 151 19.39 7.63 -20.57
C LEU A 151 19.13 6.51 -21.59
N THR A 152 19.94 6.41 -22.63
CA THR A 152 19.72 5.43 -23.70
C THR A 152 20.93 4.52 -23.92
N GLY A 153 20.68 3.24 -24.20
CA GLY A 153 21.74 2.25 -24.45
C GLY A 153 21.28 1.12 -25.33
N THR A 154 22.17 0.64 -26.22
CA THR A 154 21.83 -0.40 -27.21
C THR A 154 22.83 -1.56 -27.17
N ARG A 155 22.33 -2.79 -26.99
CA ARG A 155 23.15 -4.01 -26.97
C ARG A 155 22.47 -5.17 -27.71
N PRO A 156 23.24 -6.12 -28.27
CA PRO A 156 22.69 -7.40 -28.70
C PRO A 156 22.25 -8.22 -27.47
N VAL A 157 21.14 -8.95 -27.59
CA VAL A 157 20.62 -9.83 -26.53
C VAL A 157 20.59 -11.29 -27.00
N PRO A 158 20.65 -12.27 -26.09
CA PRO A 158 20.60 -13.70 -26.46
C PRO A 158 19.30 -14.08 -27.20
N GLU A 159 19.42 -15.05 -28.09
CA GLU A 159 18.29 -15.69 -28.77
C GLU A 159 17.63 -16.72 -27.81
N ALA A 160 16.33 -16.97 -27.99
CA ALA A 160 15.60 -17.99 -27.20
C ALA A 160 14.89 -18.97 -28.12
N THR A 161 15.01 -20.27 -27.86
CA THR A 161 14.36 -21.33 -28.63
C THR A 161 13.23 -21.94 -27.83
N PHE A 162 12.13 -22.26 -28.51
CA PHE A 162 10.94 -22.84 -27.88
C PHE A 162 10.47 -24.05 -28.67
N ASP A 163 10.23 -25.17 -27.99
CA ASP A 163 9.86 -26.43 -28.66
C ASP A 163 8.36 -26.53 -28.98
N LYS A 164 7.57 -25.56 -28.51
CA LYS A 164 6.11 -25.52 -28.69
C LYS A 164 5.68 -24.18 -29.24
N PRO A 165 4.59 -24.11 -30.02
CA PRO A 165 4.01 -22.85 -30.45
C PRO A 165 3.39 -22.10 -29.27
N GLY A 166 3.39 -20.77 -29.35
CA GLY A 166 2.88 -19.90 -28.29
C GLY A 166 3.51 -18.51 -28.28
N ASP A 167 2.98 -17.62 -27.45
CA ASP A 167 3.53 -16.29 -27.27
C ASP A 167 4.65 -16.30 -26.23
N ALA A 168 5.72 -15.58 -26.56
CA ALA A 168 6.89 -15.37 -25.72
C ALA A 168 6.96 -13.89 -25.28
N ALA A 169 7.17 -13.64 -24.00
CA ALA A 169 7.32 -12.31 -23.44
C ALA A 169 8.58 -12.19 -22.58
N TRP A 170 9.41 -11.18 -22.84
CA TRP A 170 10.56 -10.83 -22.01
C TRP A 170 10.11 -9.79 -20.98
N ILE A 171 10.31 -10.07 -19.70
CA ILE A 171 9.84 -9.26 -18.58
C ILE A 171 11.07 -8.91 -17.75
N MET A 172 11.27 -7.63 -17.46
CA MET A 172 12.39 -7.17 -16.63
C MET A 172 11.81 -6.68 -15.29
N PRO A 173 11.56 -7.55 -14.30
CA PRO A 173 10.77 -7.18 -13.12
C PRO A 173 11.50 -6.18 -12.22
N ASN A 174 12.83 -6.12 -12.26
CA ASN A 174 13.64 -5.21 -11.47
C ASN A 174 14.82 -4.69 -12.30
N LEU A 175 15.28 -3.50 -11.95
CA LEU A 175 16.44 -2.83 -12.53
C LEU A 175 17.38 -2.43 -11.41
N ASP A 176 18.65 -2.77 -11.54
CA ASP A 176 19.74 -2.14 -10.82
C ASP A 176 20.38 -1.11 -11.73
N LEU A 177 20.27 0.15 -11.34
CA LEU A 177 20.85 1.27 -12.06
C LEU A 177 22.04 1.79 -11.28
N GLU A 178 23.20 1.74 -11.89
CA GLU A 178 24.44 2.31 -11.37
C GLU A 178 24.68 3.64 -12.11
N LEU A 179 24.50 4.78 -11.45
CA LEU A 179 24.63 6.12 -12.04
C LEU A 179 26.02 6.70 -11.74
N ASP A 180 26.65 7.24 -12.77
CA ASP A 180 27.92 7.96 -12.68
C ASP A 180 27.69 9.44 -13.03
N GLY A 181 28.07 10.30 -12.09
CA GLY A 181 27.93 11.74 -12.17
C GLY A 181 29.08 12.44 -12.89
N GLY A 182 30.03 11.73 -13.52
CA GLY A 182 30.92 12.26 -14.54
C GLY A 182 31.82 13.45 -14.13
N ALA A 183 31.99 13.75 -12.83
CA ALA A 183 33.00 14.69 -12.39
C ALA A 183 34.38 14.06 -12.68
N GLN A 184 35.18 14.69 -13.55
CA GLN A 184 36.50 14.20 -13.99
C GLN A 184 37.54 14.01 -12.87
N ASP A 185 37.19 14.26 -11.60
CA ASP A 185 38.03 13.90 -10.47
C ASP A 185 37.75 12.43 -10.10
N ALA A 186 38.63 11.55 -10.58
CA ALA A 186 38.63 10.13 -10.29
C ALA A 186 38.55 9.86 -8.78
N GLY A 187 37.37 9.50 -8.28
CA GLY A 187 37.21 9.16 -6.86
C GLY A 187 35.78 8.94 -6.34
N THR A 188 34.75 9.51 -6.98
CA THR A 188 33.37 9.30 -6.50
C THR A 188 32.85 7.94 -6.96
N ALA A 189 32.48 7.07 -6.01
CA ALA A 189 31.89 5.78 -6.33
C ALA A 189 30.52 5.96 -7.01
N PRO A 190 30.18 5.16 -8.03
CA PRO A 190 28.90 5.25 -8.69
C PRO A 190 27.75 4.89 -7.74
N VAL A 191 26.65 5.62 -7.86
CA VAL A 191 25.50 5.47 -6.96
C VAL A 191 24.57 4.39 -7.49
N ARG A 192 24.21 3.45 -6.62
CA ARG A 192 23.30 2.36 -6.95
C ARG A 192 21.86 2.72 -6.59
N VAL A 193 20.96 2.53 -7.55
CA VAL A 193 19.53 2.74 -7.43
C VAL A 193 18.83 1.45 -7.80
N ALA A 194 18.12 0.86 -6.84
CA ALA A 194 17.29 -0.32 -7.10
C ALA A 194 15.91 0.13 -7.54
N CYS A 195 15.38 -0.48 -8.60
CA CYS A 195 14.05 -0.18 -9.11
C CYS A 195 13.21 -1.46 -9.31
N ALA A 196 11.95 -1.40 -8.92
CA ALA A 196 10.99 -2.49 -9.11
C ALA A 196 9.91 -2.10 -10.12
N LEU A 197 9.50 -3.04 -10.98
CA LEU A 197 8.45 -2.82 -11.96
C LEU A 197 7.11 -2.60 -11.24
N ARG A 198 6.45 -1.47 -11.52
CA ARG A 198 5.23 -1.04 -10.85
C ARG A 198 3.99 -1.81 -11.31
N SER A 199 3.98 -2.26 -12.56
CA SER A 199 2.85 -2.95 -13.19
C SER A 199 3.35 -3.97 -14.19
N TYR A 200 2.69 -5.13 -14.27
CA TYR A 200 3.04 -6.19 -15.21
C TYR A 200 3.17 -5.66 -16.64
N GLY A 201 4.26 -6.02 -17.30
CA GLY A 201 4.58 -5.59 -18.65
C GLY A 201 5.80 -6.33 -19.18
N ALA A 202 5.94 -6.35 -20.50
CA ALA A 202 7.04 -7.02 -21.18
C ALA A 202 7.89 -5.98 -21.91
N VAL A 203 9.22 -6.08 -21.77
CA VAL A 203 10.19 -5.27 -22.53
C VAL A 203 10.20 -5.65 -24.00
N LEU A 204 9.97 -6.93 -24.33
CA LEU A 204 9.82 -7.43 -25.70
C LEU A 204 8.77 -8.53 -25.76
N ARG A 205 8.18 -8.70 -26.94
CA ARG A 205 7.23 -9.79 -27.22
C ARG A 205 7.54 -10.45 -28.56
N GLY A 206 7.33 -11.75 -28.64
CA GLY A 206 7.42 -12.53 -29.88
C GLY A 206 6.47 -13.71 -29.89
N THR A 207 6.36 -14.38 -31.04
CA THR A 207 5.41 -15.48 -31.25
C THR A 207 6.08 -16.66 -31.93
N VAL A 208 5.84 -17.87 -31.42
CA VAL A 208 6.32 -19.13 -32.00
C VAL A 208 5.19 -19.75 -32.80
N THR A 209 5.30 -19.78 -34.13
CA THR A 209 4.19 -20.15 -35.04
C THR A 209 4.17 -21.64 -35.32
N GLY A 210 3.06 -22.33 -35.00
CA GLY A 210 2.90 -23.75 -35.28
C GLY A 210 2.66 -24.04 -36.76
N GLY A 211 3.50 -24.89 -37.36
CA GLY A 211 3.30 -25.37 -38.73
C GLY A 211 2.18 -26.39 -38.81
N GLY A 212 1.09 -26.03 -39.49
CA GLY A 212 0.02 -26.94 -39.88
C GLY A 212 -0.59 -26.47 -41.20
N SER A 213 -0.18 -27.11 -42.30
CA SER A 213 -0.75 -26.95 -43.62
C SER A 213 -2.22 -27.41 -43.63
N GLY A 214 -3.14 -26.48 -43.82
CA GLY A 214 -4.52 -26.72 -44.21
C GLY A 214 -4.94 -25.60 -45.15
N ALA A 215 -5.01 -25.90 -46.44
CA ALA A 215 -5.32 -24.96 -47.50
C ALA A 215 -6.63 -24.20 -47.24
N ALA A 216 -6.58 -22.88 -47.42
CA ALA A 216 -7.77 -22.04 -47.55
C ALA A 216 -8.48 -22.32 -48.88
N PRO A 217 -9.82 -22.30 -48.96
CA PRO A 217 -10.49 -21.89 -50.17
C PRO A 217 -10.55 -20.36 -50.22
N ALA A 218 -10.09 -19.82 -51.34
CA ALA A 218 -10.15 -18.41 -51.67
C ALA A 218 -11.58 -17.95 -52.03
N GLY A 219 -11.91 -16.72 -51.67
CA GLY A 219 -13.05 -15.95 -52.18
C GLY A 219 -13.07 -14.54 -51.59
N GLY A 220 -12.56 -13.54 -52.33
CA GLY A 220 -12.62 -12.11 -51.97
C GLY A 220 -13.94 -11.43 -52.39
N PRO A 221 -14.00 -10.10 -52.57
CA PRO A 221 -13.29 -9.00 -51.88
C PRO A 221 -14.27 -8.02 -51.17
N ALA A 222 -13.69 -7.19 -50.28
CA ALA A 222 -14.15 -5.87 -49.81
C ALA A 222 -15.64 -5.68 -49.38
N GLY A 223 -15.85 -5.67 -48.06
CA GLY A 223 -16.96 -4.98 -47.39
C GLY A 223 -16.46 -4.40 -46.08
N ALA A 224 -16.46 -3.07 -45.98
CA ALA A 224 -16.00 -2.32 -44.82
C ALA A 224 -16.76 -2.76 -43.54
N ALA A 225 -16.01 -3.15 -42.50
CA ALA A 225 -16.54 -3.28 -41.15
C ALA A 225 -15.93 -2.19 -40.28
N THR A 226 -16.78 -1.23 -39.97
CA THR A 226 -16.71 -0.24 -38.90
C THR A 226 -16.20 -0.83 -37.59
N GLY A 227 -15.46 0.00 -36.84
CA GLY A 227 -14.65 -0.35 -35.68
C GLY A 227 -15.27 -1.37 -34.72
N ALA A 228 -14.59 -2.51 -34.59
CA ALA A 228 -14.72 -3.38 -33.43
C ALA A 228 -13.72 -2.88 -32.38
N ALA A 229 -14.28 -2.44 -31.24
CA ALA A 229 -13.57 -1.99 -30.07
C ALA A 229 -12.45 -2.95 -29.67
N ALA A 230 -11.35 -2.38 -29.16
CA ALA A 230 -10.26 -3.10 -28.53
C ALA A 230 -10.83 -4.17 -27.58
N ALA A 231 -10.49 -5.44 -27.84
CA ALA A 231 -10.78 -6.49 -26.89
C ALA A 231 -10.08 -6.15 -25.56
N PRO A 232 -10.76 -6.27 -24.40
CA PRO A 232 -10.17 -5.98 -23.11
C PRO A 232 -8.94 -6.86 -22.89
N ILE A 233 -7.86 -6.25 -22.41
CA ILE A 233 -6.75 -6.94 -21.74
C ILE A 233 -7.40 -7.81 -20.65
N GLU A 234 -7.14 -9.12 -20.61
CA GLU A 234 -7.61 -9.95 -19.51
C GLU A 234 -7.05 -9.40 -18.18
N ASP A 235 -7.99 -8.88 -17.40
CA ASP A 235 -7.92 -8.16 -16.15
C ASP A 235 -7.44 -9.08 -15.01
N PRO A 236 -6.52 -8.68 -14.10
CA PRO A 236 -6.27 -9.38 -12.84
C PRO A 236 -7.47 -9.18 -11.91
N THR A 237 -8.57 -9.79 -12.32
CA THR A 237 -9.88 -9.70 -11.70
C THR A 237 -9.79 -10.03 -10.21
N CYS A 238 -10.41 -9.18 -9.40
CA CYS A 238 -10.80 -9.48 -8.02
C CYS A 238 -11.69 -10.74 -7.99
N GLU A 239 -11.10 -11.93 -8.09
CA GLU A 239 -11.83 -13.18 -8.02
C GLU A 239 -12.36 -13.36 -6.60
N ALA A 240 -13.64 -13.72 -6.49
CA ALA A 240 -14.26 -13.91 -5.19
C ALA A 240 -13.57 -15.05 -4.42
N MET A 241 -13.20 -14.76 -3.17
CA MET A 241 -12.78 -15.81 -2.24
C MET A 241 -13.93 -16.83 -2.06
N PRO A 242 -13.69 -18.15 -2.08
CA PRO A 242 -14.74 -19.17 -1.90
C PRO A 242 -15.50 -18.99 -0.59
N ALA A 243 -16.79 -19.34 -0.58
CA ALA A 243 -17.64 -19.35 0.60
C ALA A 243 -17.17 -20.42 1.62
N PRO A 244 -17.54 -20.33 2.92
CA PRO A 244 -17.03 -21.24 3.94
C PRO A 244 -17.36 -22.72 3.69
N THR A 245 -18.44 -22.99 2.95
CA THR A 245 -18.91 -24.33 2.60
C THR A 245 -18.29 -24.87 1.31
N GLU A 246 -17.51 -24.06 0.59
CA GLU A 246 -16.90 -24.41 -0.69
C GLU A 246 -15.43 -24.84 -0.51
N PRO A 247 -14.89 -25.70 -1.40
CA PRO A 247 -13.48 -26.08 -1.37
C PRO A 247 -12.55 -24.86 -1.41
N GLY A 248 -11.56 -24.83 -0.51
CA GLY A 248 -10.63 -23.70 -0.36
C GLY A 248 -11.20 -22.51 0.44
N GLY A 249 -12.46 -22.57 0.86
CA GLY A 249 -13.06 -21.63 1.81
C GLY A 249 -12.87 -22.04 3.27
N GLY A 250 -13.32 -21.18 4.17
CA GLY A 250 -13.31 -21.42 5.61
C GLY A 250 -12.05 -20.95 6.35
N TYR A 251 -12.18 -20.90 7.67
CA TYR A 251 -11.10 -20.52 8.58
C TYR A 251 -10.00 -21.59 8.60
N ASN A 252 -8.78 -21.13 8.84
CA ASN A 252 -7.66 -22.00 9.13
C ASN A 252 -7.77 -22.47 10.60
N ASP A 253 -7.83 -23.77 10.79
CA ASP A 253 -8.00 -24.48 12.06
C ASP A 253 -6.68 -24.67 12.83
N ASP A 254 -5.55 -24.26 12.26
CA ASP A 254 -4.26 -24.25 12.97
C ASP A 254 -4.32 -23.33 14.20
N PRO A 255 -4.00 -23.81 15.41
CA PRO A 255 -4.01 -23.00 16.63
C PRO A 255 -3.15 -21.73 16.55
N SER A 256 -2.05 -21.76 15.79
CA SER A 256 -1.18 -20.59 15.58
C SER A 256 -1.86 -19.47 14.76
N MET A 257 -2.93 -19.81 14.02
CA MET A 257 -3.76 -18.88 13.24
C MET A 257 -4.97 -18.38 14.03
N SER A 258 -5.16 -18.83 15.27
CA SER A 258 -6.26 -18.37 16.11
C SER A 258 -6.17 -16.87 16.39
N LEU A 259 -7.29 -16.18 16.21
CA LEU A 259 -7.48 -14.76 16.54
C LEU A 259 -8.12 -14.57 17.92
N ASP A 260 -8.30 -15.65 18.67
CA ASP A 260 -8.66 -15.62 20.07
C ASP A 260 -7.37 -15.64 20.90
N HIS A 261 -7.09 -14.53 21.59
CA HIS A 261 -5.92 -14.34 22.42
C HIS A 261 -6.32 -13.58 23.69
N PRO A 262 -5.72 -13.86 24.86
CA PRO A 262 -6.01 -13.12 26.10
C PRO A 262 -5.86 -11.60 25.99
N ASP A 263 -4.93 -11.15 25.15
CA ASP A 263 -4.65 -9.72 24.93
C ASP A 263 -5.68 -9.04 24.00
N LEU A 264 -6.58 -9.79 23.39
CA LEU A 264 -7.64 -9.26 22.55
C LEU A 264 -8.96 -9.21 23.32
N PRO A 265 -9.86 -8.25 23.01
CA PRO A 265 -11.19 -8.26 23.58
C PRO A 265 -11.83 -9.64 23.42
N ARG A 266 -12.46 -10.14 24.48
CA ARG A 266 -13.13 -11.43 24.39
C ARG A 266 -14.28 -11.31 23.40
N SER A 267 -14.43 -12.32 22.55
CA SER A 267 -15.61 -12.42 21.69
C SER A 267 -16.87 -12.50 22.56
N PRO A 268 -18.01 -11.98 22.10
CA PRO A 268 -19.24 -12.04 22.86
C PRO A 268 -19.67 -13.49 23.08
N ASP A 269 -20.19 -13.80 24.27
CA ASP A 269 -20.67 -15.14 24.60
C ASP A 269 -21.94 -15.53 23.79
N THR A 270 -22.60 -14.54 23.16
CA THR A 270 -23.71 -14.78 22.24
C THR A 270 -23.25 -15.46 20.95
N PRO A 271 -24.05 -16.37 20.37
CA PRO A 271 -23.72 -16.95 19.06
C PRO A 271 -23.54 -15.89 17.97
N PRO A 272 -22.57 -16.04 17.05
CA PRO A 272 -22.45 -15.14 15.91
C PRO A 272 -23.62 -15.28 14.96
N LEU A 273 -23.89 -14.20 14.22
CA LEU A 273 -24.60 -14.29 12.96
C LEU A 273 -23.65 -14.87 11.90
N SER A 274 -23.87 -16.12 11.54
CA SER A 274 -23.10 -16.81 10.51
C SER A 274 -23.72 -16.60 9.13
N SER A 275 -22.88 -16.35 8.13
CA SER A 275 -23.29 -16.17 6.75
C SER A 275 -22.20 -16.66 5.79
N ALA A 276 -22.46 -16.64 4.49
CA ALA A 276 -21.42 -16.87 3.48
C ALA A 276 -20.31 -15.80 3.54
N GLY A 277 -20.53 -14.65 4.18
CA GLY A 277 -19.62 -13.51 4.16
C GLY A 277 -19.61 -12.77 2.83
N ARG A 278 -18.99 -11.59 2.82
CA ARG A 278 -18.85 -10.73 1.64
C ARG A 278 -17.46 -10.91 1.02
N PRO A 279 -17.37 -11.27 -0.27
CA PRO A 279 -16.09 -11.29 -0.97
C PRO A 279 -15.59 -9.86 -1.20
N ILE A 280 -14.30 -9.66 -0.95
CA ILE A 280 -13.61 -8.38 -0.96
C ILE A 280 -12.23 -8.57 -1.59
N CYS A 281 -11.71 -7.56 -2.26
CA CYS A 281 -10.28 -7.48 -2.60
C CYS A 281 -9.62 -6.21 -2.11
N ALA A 282 -8.32 -6.32 -1.86
CA ALA A 282 -7.48 -5.20 -1.48
C ALA A 282 -6.10 -5.33 -2.12
N ARG A 283 -5.56 -4.21 -2.61
CA ARG A 283 -4.15 -4.10 -2.98
C ARG A 283 -3.35 -3.50 -1.85
N GLN A 284 -2.14 -4.01 -1.72
CA GLN A 284 -1.30 -3.81 -0.55
C GLN A 284 0.16 -3.67 -1.01
N ALA A 285 0.85 -2.69 -0.45
CA ALA A 285 2.27 -2.47 -0.68
C ALA A 285 2.95 -2.08 0.63
N GLY A 286 4.21 -2.45 0.80
CA GLY A 286 4.90 -2.26 2.06
C GLY A 286 6.32 -2.75 2.07
N PHE A 287 6.82 -3.07 3.26
CA PHE A 287 8.17 -3.55 3.48
C PHE A 287 8.20 -4.57 4.62
N ALA A 288 9.12 -5.52 4.53
CA ALA A 288 9.57 -6.35 5.66
C ALA A 288 11.05 -6.07 5.90
N ASN A 289 11.47 -5.77 7.13
CA ASN A 289 12.90 -5.68 7.42
C ASN A 289 13.53 -7.07 7.59
N SER A 290 14.86 -7.10 7.52
CA SER A 290 15.68 -8.15 8.09
C SER A 290 16.51 -7.51 9.19
N GLU A 291 16.21 -7.84 10.44
CA GLU A 291 16.85 -7.23 11.61
C GLU A 291 18.36 -7.48 11.61
N LYS A 292 18.76 -8.74 11.36
CA LYS A 292 20.17 -9.13 11.30
C LYS A 292 20.98 -8.40 10.22
N LEU A 293 20.34 -8.05 9.10
CA LEU A 293 21.00 -7.42 7.97
C LEU A 293 20.84 -5.90 7.95
N GLY A 294 20.01 -5.33 8.83
CA GLY A 294 19.66 -3.91 8.81
C GLY A 294 19.07 -3.46 7.47
N SER A 295 18.37 -4.36 6.77
CA SER A 295 17.87 -4.12 5.40
C SER A 295 16.34 -4.27 5.34
N ALA A 296 15.73 -3.84 4.24
CA ALA A 296 14.29 -3.99 4.01
C ALA A 296 13.99 -4.52 2.61
N ILE A 297 12.98 -5.40 2.54
CA ILE A 297 12.45 -6.02 1.33
C ILE A 297 11.12 -5.35 1.03
N PRO A 298 10.92 -4.74 -0.15
CA PRO A 298 9.60 -4.27 -0.53
C PRO A 298 8.63 -5.45 -0.63
N LEU A 299 7.36 -5.21 -0.33
CA LEU A 299 6.28 -6.18 -0.46
C LEU A 299 5.20 -5.59 -1.33
N GLY A 300 4.69 -6.38 -2.28
CA GLY A 300 3.45 -6.12 -2.99
C GLY A 300 2.54 -7.34 -2.88
N THR A 301 1.25 -7.13 -2.70
CA THR A 301 0.29 -8.23 -2.67
C THR A 301 -1.11 -7.78 -3.04
N GLN A 302 -1.86 -8.69 -3.64
CA GLN A 302 -3.30 -8.58 -3.80
C GLN A 302 -3.96 -9.61 -2.89
N SER A 303 -4.81 -9.15 -1.97
CA SER A 303 -5.53 -10.02 -1.04
C SER A 303 -6.95 -10.26 -1.55
N ARG A 304 -7.34 -11.54 -1.57
CA ARG A 304 -8.74 -11.97 -1.70
C ARG A 304 -9.26 -12.27 -0.30
N ILE A 305 -10.33 -11.60 0.10
CA ILE A 305 -10.81 -11.60 1.48
C ILE A 305 -12.30 -11.98 1.46
N ARG A 306 -12.75 -12.72 2.46
CA ARG A 306 -14.17 -12.92 2.75
C ARG A 306 -14.43 -12.49 4.18
N MET A 307 -15.15 -11.37 4.36
CA MET A 307 -15.44 -10.78 5.67
C MET A 307 -16.88 -10.99 6.10
N GLY A 308 -17.12 -10.98 7.42
CA GLY A 308 -18.47 -11.11 7.98
C GLY A 308 -19.04 -12.52 7.84
N VAL A 309 -18.18 -13.54 7.77
CA VAL A 309 -18.58 -14.95 7.83
C VAL A 309 -19.20 -15.24 9.19
N ASN A 310 -18.60 -14.72 10.26
CA ASN A 310 -19.21 -14.60 11.57
C ASN A 310 -19.23 -13.13 11.97
N ALA A 311 -20.38 -12.64 12.41
CA ALA A 311 -20.51 -11.27 12.90
C ALA A 311 -21.26 -11.22 14.22
N TRP A 312 -20.83 -10.34 15.10
CA TRP A 312 -21.52 -9.98 16.33
C TRP A 312 -21.85 -8.50 16.29
N SER A 313 -23.02 -8.14 16.80
CA SER A 313 -23.44 -6.75 16.97
C SER A 313 -24.00 -6.60 18.38
N ILE A 314 -23.18 -6.08 19.30
CA ILE A 314 -23.60 -5.80 20.67
C ILE A 314 -24.05 -4.35 20.74
N ARG A 315 -25.37 -4.14 20.69
CA ARG A 315 -25.95 -2.78 20.72
C ARG A 315 -25.67 -2.01 22.02
N PRO A 316 -25.75 -2.60 23.22
CA PRO A 316 -25.44 -1.87 24.46
C PRO A 316 -24.04 -1.24 24.47
N ASP A 317 -23.06 -1.96 23.93
CA ASP A 317 -21.65 -1.53 23.91
C ASP A 317 -21.26 -0.82 22.60
N ASN A 318 -22.22 -0.70 21.68
CA ASN A 318 -22.01 -0.15 20.35
C ASN A 318 -20.84 -0.81 19.61
N TYR A 319 -20.70 -2.13 19.76
CA TYR A 319 -19.56 -2.91 19.30
C TYR A 319 -19.98 -3.91 18.22
N ILE A 320 -19.18 -3.98 17.16
CA ILE A 320 -19.31 -4.93 16.06
C ILE A 320 -18.01 -5.73 15.98
N GLN A 321 -18.12 -7.05 16.01
CA GLN A 321 -17.02 -7.92 15.63
C GLN A 321 -17.36 -8.59 14.29
N GLN A 322 -16.42 -8.57 13.36
CA GLN A 322 -16.51 -9.34 12.12
C GLN A 322 -15.32 -10.28 12.02
N ARG A 323 -15.58 -11.54 11.68
CA ARG A 323 -14.55 -12.52 11.36
C ARG A 323 -14.69 -12.95 9.91
N GLY A 324 -13.55 -13.29 9.34
CA GLY A 324 -13.40 -13.68 7.97
C GLY A 324 -12.08 -14.38 7.74
N TYR A 325 -11.75 -14.59 6.47
CA TYR A 325 -10.49 -15.19 6.07
C TYR A 325 -10.00 -14.61 4.74
N ALA A 326 -8.70 -14.75 4.49
CA ALA A 326 -8.04 -14.15 3.34
C ALA A 326 -6.96 -15.04 2.74
N VAL A 327 -6.68 -14.83 1.47
CA VAL A 327 -5.48 -15.31 0.79
C VAL A 327 -4.78 -14.10 0.18
N ALA A 328 -3.55 -13.88 0.60
CA ALA A 328 -2.61 -12.97 -0.02
C ALA A 328 -2.02 -13.65 -1.27
N LEU A 329 -2.03 -12.93 -2.38
CA LEU A 329 -1.35 -13.28 -3.62
C LEU A 329 -0.13 -12.36 -3.75
N PRO A 330 0.99 -12.74 -3.12
CA PRO A 330 2.19 -11.90 -3.08
C PRO A 330 2.80 -11.77 -4.48
N THR A 331 3.27 -10.58 -4.79
CA THR A 331 4.12 -10.34 -5.95
C THR A 331 5.56 -10.65 -5.61
N THR A 332 6.30 -11.25 -6.54
CA THR A 332 7.73 -11.49 -6.38
C THR A 332 8.45 -10.19 -6.03
N SER A 333 9.18 -10.20 -4.92
CA SER A 333 9.89 -9.03 -4.42
C SER A 333 11.39 -9.32 -4.36
N ARG A 334 12.22 -8.37 -4.79
CA ARG A 334 13.68 -8.51 -4.75
C ARG A 334 14.27 -7.46 -3.83
N ALA A 335 15.28 -7.85 -3.06
CA ALA A 335 16.04 -6.93 -2.23
C ALA A 335 17.53 -7.22 -2.36
N THR A 336 18.32 -6.16 -2.45
CA THR A 336 19.77 -6.26 -2.40
C THR A 336 20.19 -6.14 -0.94
N MET A 337 20.94 -7.13 -0.45
CA MET A 337 21.42 -7.18 0.93
C MET A 337 22.95 -7.21 0.94
N LEU A 338 23.58 -6.51 1.86
CA LEU A 338 25.03 -6.63 2.02
C LEU A 338 25.32 -7.90 2.81
N GLY A 339 25.74 -8.97 2.12
CA GLY A 339 26.22 -10.18 2.78
C GLY A 339 27.53 -9.88 3.52
N PHE A 340 27.51 -9.95 4.85
CA PHE A 340 28.66 -9.76 5.75
C PHE A 340 29.47 -8.46 5.54
N GLY A 341 28.95 -7.45 4.85
CA GLY A 341 29.60 -6.14 4.71
C GLY A 341 30.79 -6.06 3.75
N PHE A 342 31.17 -7.14 3.05
CA PHE A 342 32.36 -7.15 2.18
C PHE A 342 32.07 -7.54 0.72
N MET A 343 30.90 -8.14 0.42
CA MET A 343 30.48 -8.51 -0.94
C MET A 343 28.99 -8.20 -1.16
N PRO A 344 28.61 -7.49 -2.23
CA PRO A 344 27.20 -7.29 -2.57
C PRO A 344 26.52 -8.62 -2.93
N THR A 345 25.46 -8.97 -2.19
CA THR A 345 24.63 -10.15 -2.46
C THR A 345 23.21 -9.71 -2.79
N THR A 346 22.76 -9.90 -4.03
CA THR A 346 21.35 -9.65 -4.36
C THR A 346 20.55 -10.91 -4.12
N VAL A 347 19.47 -10.82 -3.33
CA VAL A 347 18.61 -11.96 -3.04
C VAL A 347 17.22 -11.65 -3.56
N ALA A 348 16.68 -12.53 -4.42
CA ALA A 348 15.25 -12.51 -4.69
C ALA A 348 14.56 -13.39 -3.65
N ALA A 349 13.64 -12.79 -2.91
CA ALA A 349 12.97 -13.43 -1.80
C ALA A 349 11.47 -13.31 -1.99
N ASN A 350 10.79 -14.43 -2.11
CA ASN A 350 9.34 -14.49 -2.24
C ASN A 350 8.75 -14.93 -0.91
N VAL A 351 8.05 -14.03 -0.23
CA VAL A 351 7.19 -14.42 0.89
C VAL A 351 5.94 -15.04 0.30
N VAL A 352 5.70 -16.32 0.59
CA VAL A 352 4.51 -17.04 0.11
C VAL A 352 3.65 -17.48 1.27
N GLN A 353 2.34 -17.30 1.13
CA GLN A 353 1.37 -17.84 2.08
C GLN A 353 1.25 -19.36 1.89
N VAL A 354 1.32 -20.09 3.00
CA VAL A 354 1.31 -21.55 3.03
C VAL A 354 0.25 -22.08 3.99
N PRO A 355 -0.13 -23.37 3.90
CA PRO A 355 -0.90 -24.02 4.95
C PRO A 355 -0.23 -23.90 6.32
N GLY A 356 -1.04 -23.72 7.36
CA GLY A 356 -0.59 -23.92 8.74
C GLY A 356 -0.16 -25.37 8.94
N SER A 357 0.78 -25.62 9.85
CA SER A 357 1.29 -26.98 10.10
C SER A 357 0.19 -27.93 10.59
N ALA A 358 -0.85 -27.41 11.23
CA ALA A 358 -2.01 -28.17 11.71
C ALA A 358 -3.31 -27.89 10.92
N SER A 359 -3.21 -27.26 9.74
CA SER A 359 -4.37 -26.70 9.00
C SER A 359 -5.10 -27.65 8.04
N ASN A 360 -4.75 -28.94 8.01
CA ASN A 360 -5.25 -29.90 7.02
C ASN A 360 -5.13 -29.42 5.54
N GLY A 361 -4.10 -28.63 5.23
CA GLY A 361 -3.87 -28.07 3.90
C GLY A 361 -4.58 -26.74 3.64
N ASN A 362 -5.33 -26.20 4.59
CA ASN A 362 -5.94 -24.88 4.48
C ASN A 362 -4.86 -23.79 4.62
N ARG A 363 -4.63 -23.05 3.53
CA ARG A 363 -3.68 -21.93 3.52
C ARG A 363 -4.28 -20.60 3.92
N ASN A 364 -5.57 -20.51 4.20
CA ASN A 364 -6.21 -19.23 4.48
C ASN A 364 -5.60 -18.56 5.72
N ALA A 365 -5.53 -17.23 5.70
CA ALA A 365 -5.25 -16.42 6.86
C ALA A 365 -6.58 -16.10 7.52
N ASN A 366 -6.65 -16.16 8.85
CA ASN A 366 -7.82 -15.72 9.59
C ASN A 366 -7.79 -14.19 9.71
N VAL A 367 -8.96 -13.55 9.61
CA VAL A 367 -9.14 -12.11 9.78
C VAL A 367 -10.20 -11.82 10.82
N ARG A 368 -9.93 -10.87 11.72
CA ARG A 368 -10.87 -10.35 12.73
C ARG A 368 -10.83 -8.84 12.67
N ALA A 369 -11.98 -8.21 12.58
CA ALA A 369 -12.13 -6.78 12.71
C ALA A 369 -13.07 -6.49 13.88
N ASP A 370 -12.58 -5.72 14.84
CA ASP A 370 -13.38 -5.15 15.90
C ASP A 370 -13.65 -3.70 15.52
N LEU A 371 -14.91 -3.32 15.50
CA LEU A 371 -15.38 -2.02 15.08
C LEU A 371 -16.38 -1.51 16.11
N TRP A 372 -16.53 -0.20 16.19
CA TRP A 372 -17.74 0.37 16.76
C TRP A 372 -18.85 0.51 15.72
N SER A 373 -20.10 0.45 16.17
CA SER A 373 -21.26 0.75 15.34
C SER A 373 -21.49 2.27 15.29
N GLN A 374 -21.89 2.83 14.14
CA GLN A 374 -22.13 4.28 14.02
C GLN A 374 -23.49 4.71 14.63
N SER A 375 -24.10 3.87 15.46
CA SER A 375 -25.45 4.06 16.03
C SER A 375 -25.55 5.13 17.13
N GLY A 376 -24.58 6.03 17.26
CA GLY A 376 -24.62 7.17 18.19
C GLY A 376 -24.73 6.82 19.68
N VAL A 377 -24.41 5.58 20.04
CA VAL A 377 -24.29 5.12 21.42
C VAL A 377 -22.81 5.28 21.84
N PRO A 378 -22.51 5.84 23.02
CA PRO A 378 -21.13 5.94 23.50
C PRO A 378 -20.45 4.56 23.47
N THR A 379 -19.19 4.53 23.03
CA THR A 379 -18.41 3.29 23.02
C THR A 379 -17.02 3.52 23.60
N THR A 380 -16.47 2.46 24.16
CA THR A 380 -15.03 2.30 24.38
C THR A 380 -14.38 1.43 23.32
N ALA A 381 -15.16 0.92 22.34
CA ALA A 381 -14.66 0.11 21.26
C ALA A 381 -13.64 0.89 20.42
N VAL A 382 -12.59 0.16 20.05
CA VAL A 382 -11.51 0.64 19.21
C VAL A 382 -11.60 -0.08 17.88
N ASN A 383 -11.63 0.68 16.79
CA ASN A 383 -11.55 0.10 15.47
C ASN A 383 -10.16 -0.52 15.29
N THR A 384 -10.13 -1.83 15.15
CA THR A 384 -8.92 -2.62 15.05
C THR A 384 -9.16 -3.80 14.11
N ILE A 385 -8.11 -4.22 13.44
CA ILE A 385 -8.15 -5.41 12.59
C ILE A 385 -6.89 -6.22 12.82
N TRP A 386 -7.06 -7.53 12.89
CA TRP A 386 -5.99 -8.50 13.07
C TRP A 386 -6.08 -9.55 11.99
N ILE A 387 -4.91 -9.94 11.50
CA ILE A 387 -4.74 -10.95 10.45
C ILE A 387 -3.67 -11.91 10.93
N ARG A 388 -3.97 -13.22 10.86
CA ARG A 388 -3.01 -14.28 11.14
C ARG A 388 -2.98 -15.26 10.00
N GLY A 389 -1.82 -15.42 9.38
CA GLY A 389 -1.57 -16.37 8.29
C GLY A 389 -0.25 -17.08 8.49
N ALA A 390 -0.05 -18.21 7.82
CA ALA A 390 1.24 -18.90 7.79
C ALA A 390 1.98 -18.52 6.51
N ALA A 391 3.26 -18.20 6.63
CA ALA A 391 4.10 -17.82 5.51
C ALA A 391 5.45 -18.54 5.58
N LYS A 392 6.13 -18.61 4.43
CA LYS A 392 7.55 -18.94 4.36
C LYS A 392 8.26 -18.03 3.36
N VAL A 393 9.55 -17.85 3.55
CA VAL A 393 10.41 -17.14 2.61
C VAL A 393 11.00 -18.16 1.67
N LEU A 394 10.70 -18.04 0.37
CA LEU A 394 11.40 -18.75 -0.69
C LEU A 394 12.55 -17.87 -1.17
N VAL A 395 13.73 -18.45 -1.30
CA VAL A 395 14.89 -17.75 -1.85
C VAL A 395 15.15 -18.29 -3.24
N ASP A 396 15.15 -17.41 -4.22
CA ASP A 396 15.53 -17.72 -5.59
C ASP A 396 16.48 -16.66 -6.15
N GLY A 397 17.04 -16.92 -7.32
CA GLY A 397 17.72 -15.90 -8.13
C GLY A 397 18.80 -15.10 -7.39
N VAL A 398 19.57 -15.76 -6.52
CA VAL A 398 20.64 -15.14 -5.74
C VAL A 398 21.80 -14.75 -6.66
N LEU A 399 22.32 -13.55 -6.49
CA LEU A 399 23.51 -13.06 -7.18
C LEU A 399 24.59 -12.74 -6.15
N VAL A 400 25.77 -13.34 -6.29
CA VAL A 400 26.96 -13.01 -5.51
C VAL A 400 27.92 -12.26 -6.42
N ASN A 401 28.20 -10.99 -6.14
CA ASN A 401 28.99 -10.12 -7.02
C ASN A 401 28.47 -10.07 -8.47
N GLY A 402 27.15 -10.18 -8.65
CA GLY A 402 26.51 -10.20 -9.97
C GLY A 402 26.54 -11.56 -10.68
N THR A 403 27.19 -12.57 -10.11
CA THR A 403 27.18 -13.94 -10.63
C THR A 403 26.00 -14.72 -10.02
N PRO A 404 25.13 -15.33 -10.84
CA PRO A 404 24.07 -16.19 -10.33
C PRO A 404 24.61 -17.35 -9.49
N LEU A 405 24.09 -17.48 -8.28
CA LEU A 405 24.30 -18.62 -7.40
C LEU A 405 23.03 -19.48 -7.43
N ASP A 406 23.18 -20.73 -7.86
CA ASP A 406 22.08 -21.68 -7.84
C ASP A 406 21.88 -22.20 -6.41
N VAL A 407 20.78 -21.76 -5.80
CA VAL A 407 20.35 -22.17 -4.46
C VAL A 407 19.40 -23.36 -4.47
N GLY A 408 19.03 -23.87 -5.64
CA GLY A 408 18.09 -24.98 -5.78
C GLY A 408 16.62 -24.61 -5.52
N ASP A 409 15.71 -25.37 -6.13
CA ASP A 409 14.25 -25.14 -6.07
C ASP A 409 13.64 -25.36 -4.67
N GLY A 410 14.39 -26.01 -3.78
CA GLY A 410 13.96 -26.32 -2.41
C GLY A 410 14.30 -25.24 -1.38
N CYS A 411 15.03 -24.18 -1.76
CA CYS A 411 15.58 -23.25 -0.79
C CYS A 411 14.49 -22.37 -0.15
N ALA A 412 14.16 -22.68 1.10
CA ALA A 412 13.10 -22.00 1.82
C ALA A 412 13.37 -21.94 3.32
N SER A 413 12.83 -20.91 3.96
CA SER A 413 12.67 -20.89 5.42
C SER A 413 11.66 -21.93 5.87
N GLY A 414 11.73 -22.32 7.13
CA GLY A 414 10.60 -22.94 7.82
C GLY A 414 9.33 -22.06 7.76
N THR A 415 8.18 -22.69 7.98
CA THR A 415 6.90 -21.99 8.09
C THR A 415 6.85 -21.16 9.38
N THR A 416 6.41 -19.91 9.26
CA THR A 416 6.25 -18.99 10.39
C THR A 416 4.86 -18.37 10.40
N PRO A 417 4.25 -18.14 11.59
CA PRO A 417 3.04 -17.35 11.68
C PRO A 417 3.35 -15.87 11.43
N LEU A 418 2.69 -15.30 10.43
CA LEU A 418 2.63 -13.87 10.21
C LEU A 418 1.45 -13.29 10.97
N ARG A 419 1.73 -12.31 11.83
CA ARG A 419 0.72 -11.61 12.64
C ARG A 419 0.72 -10.15 12.25
N LEU A 420 -0.34 -9.69 11.59
CA LEU A 420 -0.52 -8.28 11.26
C LEU A 420 -1.68 -7.71 12.06
N SER A 421 -1.57 -6.44 12.42
CA SER A 421 -2.66 -5.69 13.01
C SER A 421 -2.67 -4.26 12.52
N SER A 422 -3.84 -3.63 12.56
CA SER A 422 -3.96 -2.20 12.34
C SER A 422 -4.86 -1.61 13.41
N TYR A 423 -4.40 -0.52 14.00
CA TYR A 423 -5.25 0.38 14.76
C TYR A 423 -5.87 1.37 13.78
N LEU A 424 -7.19 1.31 13.66
CA LEU A 424 -7.97 2.10 12.73
C LEU A 424 -8.66 3.27 13.42
N GLY A 425 -8.50 3.44 14.73
CA GLY A 425 -9.01 4.60 15.44
C GLY A 425 -10.01 4.29 16.55
N ASP A 426 -10.46 5.35 17.19
CA ASP A 426 -11.47 5.33 18.25
C ASP A 426 -12.25 6.65 18.21
N TYR A 427 -13.31 6.75 19.02
CA TYR A 427 -14.12 7.96 19.13
C TYR A 427 -13.29 9.23 19.47
N GLN A 428 -12.12 9.05 20.11
CA GLN A 428 -11.29 10.12 20.64
C GLN A 428 -10.40 10.73 19.57
N SER A 429 -9.91 9.90 18.67
CA SER A 429 -8.91 10.27 17.67
C SER A 429 -9.41 10.21 16.23
N GLY A 430 -10.71 10.00 16.07
CA GLY A 430 -11.31 9.61 14.81
C GLY A 430 -11.16 8.12 14.59
N ALA A 431 -12.08 7.53 13.85
CA ALA A 431 -11.96 6.16 13.39
C ALA A 431 -12.14 6.06 11.88
N ASN A 432 -11.34 5.18 11.30
CA ASN A 432 -11.43 4.72 9.94
C ASN A 432 -12.06 3.32 9.93
N THR A 433 -12.58 2.92 8.78
CA THR A 433 -13.00 1.53 8.55
C THR A 433 -11.89 0.81 7.81
N PHE A 434 -11.74 -0.50 8.03
CA PHE A 434 -10.74 -1.30 7.31
C PHE A 434 -10.96 -1.26 5.79
N THR A 435 -12.20 -0.97 5.34
CA THR A 435 -12.53 -0.87 3.92
C THR A 435 -11.91 0.34 3.24
N ASN A 436 -11.52 1.37 3.99
CA ASN A 436 -10.82 2.54 3.43
C ASN A 436 -9.30 2.32 3.30
N GLY A 437 -8.84 1.10 3.59
CA GLY A 437 -7.43 0.78 3.68
C GLY A 437 -6.81 1.31 4.98
N GLY A 438 -5.49 1.22 5.06
CA GLY A 438 -4.74 1.60 6.25
C GLY A 438 -3.41 0.87 6.37
N THR A 439 -2.65 1.22 7.40
CA THR A 439 -1.34 0.64 7.67
C THR A 439 -1.49 -0.56 8.59
N TYR A 440 -1.02 -1.71 8.14
CA TYR A 440 -0.98 -2.96 8.88
C TYR A 440 0.46 -3.23 9.27
N THR A 441 0.68 -3.52 10.54
CA THR A 441 2.02 -3.73 11.09
C THR A 441 2.08 -5.02 11.87
N GLY A 442 3.23 -5.65 11.89
CA GLY A 442 3.44 -6.90 12.58
C GLY A 442 4.90 -7.20 12.83
N GLU A 443 5.13 -8.14 13.73
CA GLU A 443 6.44 -8.72 13.97
C GLU A 443 6.42 -10.19 13.58
N THR A 444 7.55 -10.69 13.09
CA THR A 444 7.72 -12.07 12.67
C THR A 444 9.15 -12.54 12.90
N GLU A 445 9.27 -13.84 13.15
CA GLU A 445 10.54 -14.54 13.14
C GLU A 445 10.71 -15.20 11.77
N VAL A 446 11.88 -15.03 11.16
CA VAL A 446 12.27 -15.80 9.98
C VAL A 446 12.92 -17.10 10.47
N PRO A 447 12.29 -18.28 10.27
CA PRO A 447 12.86 -19.54 10.74
C PRO A 447 14.11 -19.93 9.95
N ALA A 448 14.81 -20.97 10.40
CA ALA A 448 15.96 -21.52 9.69
C ALA A 448 15.60 -21.92 8.25
N PHE A 449 16.57 -21.74 7.36
CA PHE A 449 16.50 -22.18 5.97
C PHE A 449 16.86 -23.66 5.87
N SER A 450 16.32 -24.31 4.83
CA SER A 450 16.63 -25.70 4.48
C SER A 450 16.52 -25.90 2.98
N GLY A 451 17.16 -26.94 2.46
CA GLY A 451 17.08 -27.31 1.05
C GLY A 451 17.80 -26.33 0.12
N CYS A 452 18.78 -25.59 0.64
CA CYS A 452 19.50 -24.58 -0.12
C CYS A 452 20.84 -25.10 -0.62
N GLY A 453 21.09 -24.91 -1.92
CA GLY A 453 22.29 -25.27 -2.65
C GLY A 453 22.14 -26.54 -3.48
N VAL A 454 22.84 -26.58 -4.63
CA VAL A 454 22.85 -27.72 -5.56
C VAL A 454 24.12 -28.56 -5.49
N GLY A 455 25.14 -28.08 -4.77
CA GLY A 455 26.43 -28.77 -4.59
C GLY A 455 26.90 -28.76 -3.13
N GLU A 456 26.93 -27.57 -2.52
CA GLU A 456 27.17 -27.38 -1.09
C GLU A 456 25.88 -26.98 -0.37
N ASP A 457 25.77 -27.31 0.91
CA ASP A 457 24.62 -26.90 1.73
C ASP A 457 24.77 -25.44 2.16
N LEU A 458 23.95 -24.57 1.56
CA LEU A 458 23.90 -23.13 1.84
C LEU A 458 22.93 -22.79 3.00
N SER A 459 22.21 -23.77 3.53
CA SER A 459 21.20 -23.57 4.57
C SER A 459 21.77 -22.93 5.85
N PRO A 460 22.95 -23.34 6.37
CA PRO A 460 23.55 -22.70 7.55
C PRO A 460 23.91 -21.23 7.31
N LEU A 461 24.40 -20.91 6.10
CA LEU A 461 24.79 -19.54 5.74
C LEU A 461 23.58 -18.61 5.69
N LEU A 462 22.51 -19.02 5.00
CA LEU A 462 21.26 -18.26 4.91
C LEU A 462 20.58 -18.12 6.27
N THR A 463 20.62 -19.19 7.09
CA THR A 463 20.11 -19.17 8.46
C THR A 463 20.88 -18.19 9.34
N ALA A 464 22.22 -18.21 9.28
CA ALA A 464 23.06 -17.33 10.07
C ALA A 464 22.79 -15.85 9.76
N THR A 465 22.63 -15.52 8.48
CA THR A 465 22.48 -14.15 7.98
C THR A 465 21.08 -13.59 8.11
N THR A 466 20.03 -14.39 7.88
CA THR A 466 18.66 -13.88 7.70
C THR A 466 17.70 -14.34 8.80
N SER A 467 17.85 -15.56 9.31
CA SER A 467 16.89 -16.13 10.26
C SER A 467 17.03 -15.56 11.66
N GLY A 468 15.91 -15.39 12.36
CA GLY A 468 15.88 -14.89 13.74
C GLY A 468 14.67 -14.02 14.02
N PRO A 469 14.47 -13.63 15.30
CA PRO A 469 13.39 -12.74 15.70
C PRO A 469 13.69 -11.27 15.34
N GLY A 470 12.74 -10.37 15.65
CA GLY A 470 12.91 -8.93 15.51
C GLY A 470 12.57 -8.38 14.12
N ASN A 471 12.14 -9.23 13.19
CA ASN A 471 11.68 -8.74 11.89
C ASN A 471 10.29 -8.11 12.05
N TYR A 472 10.08 -7.05 11.32
CA TYR A 472 8.95 -6.16 11.31
C TYR A 472 8.42 -6.07 9.89
N VAL A 473 7.11 -6.21 9.78
CA VAL A 473 6.37 -6.10 8.52
C VAL A 473 5.45 -4.91 8.63
N ARG A 474 5.50 -4.02 7.64
CA ARG A 474 4.55 -2.93 7.47
C ARG A 474 3.99 -2.97 6.07
N VAL A 475 2.67 -3.07 5.96
CA VAL A 475 1.95 -3.11 4.70
C VAL A 475 0.84 -2.08 4.74
N ASP A 476 0.85 -1.15 3.82
CA ASP A 476 -0.24 -0.23 3.58
C ASP A 476 -1.23 -0.88 2.60
N SER A 477 -2.50 -0.89 2.96
CA SER A 477 -3.60 -1.33 2.11
C SER A 477 -4.30 -0.14 1.50
N GLY A 478 -4.61 -0.20 0.21
CA GLY A 478 -5.55 0.72 -0.42
C GLY A 478 -7.00 0.43 -0.07
N LYS A 479 -7.93 1.17 -0.68
CA LYS A 479 -9.37 1.02 -0.45
C LYS A 479 -9.85 -0.35 -0.91
N TRP A 480 -10.55 -1.07 -0.04
CA TRP A 480 -11.05 -2.41 -0.31
C TRP A 480 -12.23 -2.35 -1.27
N CYS A 481 -12.19 -3.13 -2.35
CA CYS A 481 -13.34 -3.33 -3.22
C CYS A 481 -14.25 -4.41 -2.64
N THR A 482 -15.48 -4.03 -2.28
CA THR A 482 -16.51 -4.98 -1.84
C THR A 482 -17.30 -5.46 -3.06
N LEU A 483 -17.25 -6.76 -3.34
CA LEU A 483 -18.01 -7.34 -4.43
C LEU A 483 -19.44 -7.65 -3.99
N ASN A 484 -20.38 -7.61 -4.94
CA ASN A 484 -21.72 -8.12 -4.71
C ASN A 484 -21.65 -9.66 -4.61
N PRO A 485 -22.10 -10.29 -3.50
CA PRO A 485 -22.06 -11.74 -3.36
C PRO A 485 -22.87 -12.50 -4.44
N LEU A 486 -23.92 -11.88 -4.98
CA LEU A 486 -24.77 -12.47 -6.03
C LEU A 486 -24.25 -12.19 -7.45
N GLN A 487 -23.32 -11.25 -7.59
CA GLN A 487 -22.69 -10.85 -8.85
C GLN A 487 -21.24 -10.46 -8.57
N PRO A 488 -20.33 -11.44 -8.40
CA PRO A 488 -18.93 -11.20 -8.07
C PRO A 488 -18.16 -10.76 -9.32
N ASP A 489 -18.67 -9.75 -10.02
CA ASP A 489 -18.07 -9.19 -11.22
C ASP A 489 -17.04 -8.13 -10.81
N PRO A 490 -15.74 -8.39 -11.02
CA PRO A 490 -14.62 -7.49 -10.71
C PRO A 490 -14.70 -6.16 -11.45
N SER A 491 -15.30 -6.15 -12.65
CA SER A 491 -15.51 -4.93 -13.44
C SER A 491 -16.50 -3.97 -12.78
N LYS A 492 -17.24 -4.44 -11.76
CA LYS A 492 -18.15 -3.65 -10.93
C LYS A 492 -17.52 -3.09 -9.66
N CYS A 493 -16.21 -3.27 -9.45
CA CYS A 493 -15.50 -2.42 -8.48
C CYS A 493 -15.66 -0.95 -8.93
N PRO A 494 -16.29 -0.08 -8.13
CA PRO A 494 -16.40 1.33 -8.49
C PRO A 494 -15.03 1.92 -8.82
N VAL A 495 -14.93 2.81 -9.81
CA VAL A 495 -13.70 3.52 -10.15
C VAL A 495 -13.12 4.16 -8.87
N GLY A 496 -11.84 3.90 -8.57
CA GLY A 496 -11.19 4.34 -7.33
C GLY A 496 -11.32 3.38 -6.13
N THR A 497 -11.94 2.22 -6.29
CA THR A 497 -11.89 1.09 -5.33
C THR A 497 -10.91 0.02 -5.83
N ASN A 498 -10.32 -0.77 -4.92
CA ASN A 498 -9.15 -1.62 -5.21
C ASN A 498 -7.92 -0.81 -5.67
N ALA A 499 -7.86 0.47 -5.30
CA ALA A 499 -6.74 1.35 -5.57
C ALA A 499 -5.49 0.87 -4.82
N GLU A 500 -4.33 1.27 -5.32
CA GLU A 500 -3.08 1.14 -4.59
C GLU A 500 -3.17 1.87 -3.24
N PRO A 501 -2.39 1.44 -2.22
CA PRO A 501 -2.31 2.19 -0.98
C PRO A 501 -1.92 3.64 -1.22
N LYS A 502 -2.76 4.55 -0.76
CA LYS A 502 -2.45 5.98 -0.71
C LYS A 502 -1.70 6.29 0.56
N THR A 503 -0.48 6.77 0.43
CA THR A 503 0.33 7.32 1.52
C THR A 503 0.55 8.80 1.34
N VAL A 504 1.02 9.46 2.40
CA VAL A 504 1.38 10.88 2.36
C VAL A 504 2.89 11.06 2.50
N THR A 505 3.44 11.95 1.69
CA THR A 505 4.79 12.49 1.88
C THR A 505 4.66 13.80 2.64
N VAL A 506 5.51 13.99 3.65
CA VAL A 506 5.52 15.18 4.49
C VAL A 506 6.88 15.85 4.44
N GLU A 507 6.92 17.10 4.00
CA GLU A 507 8.13 17.91 3.87
C GLU A 507 7.91 19.32 4.43
N PRO A 508 8.82 19.89 5.23
CA PRO A 508 10.00 19.26 5.81
C PRO A 508 9.68 18.34 7.01
N GLY A 509 8.45 18.31 7.52
CA GLY A 509 8.11 17.68 8.79
C GLY A 509 8.67 18.45 10.00
N GLY A 510 8.84 17.78 11.13
CA GLY A 510 9.39 18.34 12.37
C GLY A 510 8.35 19.02 13.29
N GLU A 511 8.82 19.84 14.23
CA GLU A 511 7.95 20.65 15.09
C GLU A 511 7.23 21.73 14.27
N VAL A 512 5.90 21.76 14.36
CA VAL A 512 5.04 22.69 13.66
C VAL A 512 4.13 23.41 14.64
N THR A 513 4.07 24.73 14.50
CA THR A 513 3.04 25.57 15.12
C THR A 513 2.04 26.00 14.05
N VAL A 514 0.77 25.74 14.30
CA VAL A 514 -0.33 26.11 13.43
C VAL A 514 -1.14 27.21 14.10
N THR A 515 -1.28 28.35 13.43
CA THR A 515 -1.99 29.52 13.98
C THR A 515 -3.22 29.87 13.14
N ALA A 516 -4.35 30.17 13.78
CA ALA A 516 -5.53 30.72 13.12
C ALA A 516 -5.86 32.11 13.69
N SER A 517 -6.26 33.03 12.82
CA SER A 517 -6.72 34.38 13.18
C SER A 517 -7.55 34.97 12.03
N PRO A 518 -8.85 35.28 12.21
CA PRO A 518 -9.69 34.93 13.36
C PRO A 518 -10.10 33.43 13.36
N PHE A 519 -10.66 32.97 14.48
CA PHE A 519 -11.25 31.64 14.64
C PHE A 519 -12.66 31.77 15.21
N HIS A 520 -13.64 31.11 14.61
CA HIS A 520 -15.05 31.22 14.99
C HIS A 520 -15.68 29.87 15.32
N ILE A 521 -16.56 29.87 16.31
CA ILE A 521 -17.44 28.76 16.68
C ILE A 521 -18.87 29.29 16.58
N ARG A 522 -19.63 28.82 15.59
CA ARG A 522 -21.01 29.26 15.32
C ARG A 522 -22.01 28.26 15.86
N ASP A 523 -23.13 28.73 16.38
CA ASP A 523 -24.31 27.89 16.60
C ASP A 523 -24.92 27.49 15.26
N GLY A 524 -25.10 26.20 15.00
CA GLY A 524 -25.70 25.71 13.76
C GLY A 524 -27.20 26.01 13.64
N GLN A 525 -27.87 26.36 14.74
CA GLN A 525 -29.30 26.73 14.75
C GLN A 525 -29.53 28.25 14.81
N SER A 526 -28.48 29.05 15.05
CA SER A 526 -28.60 30.51 15.20
C SER A 526 -27.42 31.25 14.60
N THR A 527 -27.69 32.10 13.60
CA THR A 527 -26.65 32.90 12.94
C THR A 527 -26.03 33.98 13.82
N GLY A 528 -26.72 34.39 14.90
CA GLY A 528 -26.28 35.45 15.80
C GLY A 528 -25.39 35.00 16.96
N ARG A 529 -25.30 33.70 17.23
CA ARG A 529 -24.55 33.15 18.37
C ARG A 529 -23.20 32.62 17.91
N VAL A 530 -22.16 33.38 18.21
CA VAL A 530 -20.79 33.10 17.74
C VAL A 530 -19.78 33.35 18.85
N ILE A 531 -18.93 32.37 19.12
CA ILE A 531 -17.69 32.61 19.87
C ILE A 531 -16.61 32.95 18.85
N SER A 532 -16.05 34.14 18.96
CA SER A 532 -14.96 34.61 18.11
C SER A 532 -13.70 34.73 18.94
N CYS A 533 -12.64 34.06 18.53
CA CYS A 533 -11.31 34.20 19.11
C CYS A 533 -10.40 34.97 18.14
N GLU A 534 -9.64 35.93 18.68
CA GLU A 534 -8.62 36.66 17.92
C GLU A 534 -7.55 35.73 17.38
N ALA A 535 -7.12 34.75 18.19
CA ALA A 535 -6.13 33.77 17.78
C ALA A 535 -6.32 32.38 18.39
N ALA A 536 -5.91 31.37 17.64
CA ALA A 536 -5.71 30.00 18.11
C ALA A 536 -4.32 29.52 17.68
N ALA A 537 -3.64 28.74 18.53
CA ALA A 537 -2.35 28.14 18.25
C ALA A 537 -2.34 26.66 18.65
N LEU A 538 -1.95 25.79 17.73
CA LEU A 538 -1.80 24.35 17.91
C LEU A 538 -0.34 23.98 17.67
N THR A 539 0.23 23.09 18.47
CA THR A 539 1.60 22.59 18.21
C THR A 539 1.62 21.06 18.12
N PHE A 540 2.40 20.53 17.18
CA PHE A 540 2.61 19.09 17.01
C PHE A 540 3.90 18.81 16.23
N THR A 541 4.34 17.56 16.29
CA THR A 541 5.45 17.07 15.46
C THR A 541 4.90 16.28 14.30
N LEU A 542 5.22 16.68 13.08
CA LEU A 542 4.96 15.90 11.88
C LEU A 542 6.14 14.96 11.58
N PRO A 543 5.89 13.72 11.16
CA PRO A 543 6.94 12.88 10.60
C PRO A 543 7.48 13.52 9.32
N THR A 544 8.75 13.29 9.02
CA THR A 544 9.37 13.72 7.77
C THR A 544 9.48 12.52 6.83
N GLY A 545 9.30 12.76 5.53
CA GLY A 545 9.60 11.80 4.48
C GLY A 545 8.36 11.17 3.85
N HIS A 546 8.62 10.18 2.99
CA HIS A 546 7.61 9.48 2.20
C HIS A 546 6.91 8.38 2.99
N TRP A 547 5.84 7.80 2.43
CA TRP A 547 5.13 6.63 2.96
C TRP A 547 4.60 6.79 4.38
N GLN A 548 4.21 8.01 4.76
CA GLN A 548 3.57 8.23 6.05
C GLN A 548 2.13 7.72 6.00
N PRO A 549 1.63 7.13 7.11
CA PRO A 549 0.24 6.75 7.21
C PRO A 549 -0.63 8.00 7.09
N ARG A 550 -1.75 7.90 6.37
CA ARG A 550 -2.72 9.01 6.23
C ARG A 550 -3.51 9.26 7.51
N PHE A 551 -3.75 8.20 8.26
CA PHE A 551 -4.44 8.24 9.54
C PHE A 551 -3.43 8.45 10.68
N LYS A 552 -3.73 9.37 11.59
CA LYS A 552 -2.88 9.79 12.70
C LYS A 552 -1.48 10.22 12.28
N VAL A 553 -1.39 11.09 11.27
CA VAL A 553 -0.11 11.66 10.84
C VAL A 553 0.62 12.31 12.02
N ALA A 554 -0.10 13.03 12.88
CA ALA A 554 0.47 13.62 14.10
C ALA A 554 -0.53 13.72 15.24
N LYS A 555 0.01 13.80 16.47
CA LYS A 555 -0.73 14.11 17.70
C LYS A 555 -0.52 15.57 18.09
N ILE A 556 -1.59 16.28 18.42
CA ILE A 556 -1.54 17.68 18.86
C ILE A 556 -1.11 17.76 20.33
N LYS A 557 0.06 18.35 20.56
CA LYS A 557 0.72 18.46 21.88
C LYS A 557 0.17 19.64 22.68
N SER A 558 -0.01 20.80 22.06
CA SER A 558 -0.53 22.00 22.74
C SER A 558 -1.64 22.67 21.93
N ARG A 559 -2.58 23.29 22.65
CA ARG A 559 -3.74 23.99 22.11
C ARG A 559 -3.93 25.25 22.94
N LYS A 560 -3.88 26.43 22.32
CA LYS A 560 -4.04 27.73 23.00
C LYS A 560 -5.03 28.58 22.22
N PHE A 561 -5.88 29.30 22.95
CA PHE A 561 -6.85 30.23 22.42
C PHE A 561 -6.73 31.56 23.17
N SER A 562 -6.89 32.68 22.47
CA SER A 562 -6.78 34.01 23.07
C SER A 562 -7.74 35.00 22.45
N GLY A 563 -8.14 36.01 23.22
CA GLY A 563 -9.04 37.07 22.78
C GLY A 563 -10.41 36.53 22.36
N CYS A 564 -10.96 35.58 23.12
CA CYS A 564 -12.24 34.97 22.80
C CYS A 564 -13.40 35.77 23.40
N ALA A 565 -14.45 36.00 22.62
CA ALA A 565 -15.67 36.67 23.05
C ALA A 565 -16.91 36.02 22.41
N TYR A 566 -18.02 36.01 23.16
CA TYR A 566 -19.32 35.50 22.73
C TYR A 566 -20.22 36.66 22.22
N SER A 567 -20.77 36.49 21.02
CA SER A 567 -21.72 37.41 20.36
C SER A 567 -23.16 36.90 20.51
N PRO A 568 -24.18 37.80 20.64
CA PRO A 568 -24.17 39.22 20.24
C PRO A 568 -23.65 40.25 21.27
N GLY A 569 -23.24 39.85 22.48
CA GLY A 569 -22.84 40.80 23.54
C GLY A 569 -21.35 41.21 23.58
N GLY A 570 -20.48 40.55 22.80
CA GLY A 570 -19.03 40.73 22.91
C GLY A 570 -18.48 40.31 24.28
N VAL A 571 -19.18 39.42 24.98
CA VAL A 571 -18.85 39.00 26.35
C VAL A 571 -17.54 38.21 26.31
N PRO A 572 -16.49 38.62 27.04
CA PRO A 572 -15.24 37.86 27.08
C PRO A 572 -15.48 36.44 27.59
N VAL A 573 -14.88 35.45 26.93
CA VAL A 573 -14.97 34.04 27.33
C VAL A 573 -13.59 33.40 27.33
N LYS A 574 -13.39 32.46 28.24
CA LYS A 574 -12.17 31.66 28.32
C LYS A 574 -12.36 30.32 27.63
N VAL A 575 -11.66 30.11 26.52
CA VAL A 575 -11.69 28.84 25.78
C VAL A 575 -10.48 28.00 26.16
N THR A 576 -10.73 26.81 26.71
CA THR A 576 -9.70 25.87 27.18
C THR A 576 -9.87 24.55 26.45
N ALA A 577 -8.84 24.05 25.78
CA ALA A 577 -8.88 22.69 25.23
C ALA A 577 -8.93 21.66 26.36
N ASN A 578 -9.75 20.63 26.19
CA ASN A 578 -9.80 19.53 27.13
C ASN A 578 -8.50 18.69 27.06
N PRO A 579 -8.14 17.91 28.10
CA PRO A 579 -6.87 17.18 28.16
C PRO A 579 -6.73 16.09 27.09
N GLU A 580 -7.82 15.65 26.47
CA GLU A 580 -7.83 14.64 25.41
C GLU A 580 -6.94 15.01 24.22
N THR A 581 -6.38 13.98 23.59
CA THR A 581 -5.45 14.14 22.47
C THR A 581 -6.22 14.38 21.18
N TRP A 582 -5.87 15.44 20.45
CA TRP A 582 -6.37 15.64 19.08
C TRP A 582 -5.41 15.00 18.08
N ALA A 583 -5.94 14.47 16.99
CA ALA A 583 -5.16 13.81 15.94
C ALA A 583 -5.29 14.53 14.60
N PHE A 584 -4.17 14.80 13.94
CA PHE A 584 -4.12 15.35 12.59
C PHE A 584 -4.06 14.21 11.56
N ASN A 585 -5.02 14.20 10.64
CA ASN A 585 -5.21 13.18 9.62
C ASN A 585 -5.24 13.82 8.23
N VAL A 586 -4.81 13.07 7.22
CA VAL A 586 -4.87 13.44 5.81
C VAL A 586 -5.82 12.48 5.08
N SER A 587 -6.70 13.00 4.25
CA SER A 587 -7.65 12.20 3.46
C SER A 587 -6.96 11.51 2.27
N ASP A 588 -7.54 10.41 1.79
CA ASP A 588 -7.22 9.82 0.46
C ASP A 588 -7.83 10.58 -0.69
N GLU A 589 -8.80 11.43 -0.39
CA GLU A 589 -9.53 12.24 -1.35
C GLU A 589 -8.90 13.63 -1.41
N LEU A 590 -8.69 14.10 -2.64
CA LEU A 590 -8.40 15.49 -2.91
C LEU A 590 -9.72 16.27 -2.86
N GLY A 591 -9.65 17.53 -2.44
CA GLY A 591 -10.78 18.45 -2.50
C GLY A 591 -11.10 18.83 -3.95
N ASP A 592 -12.17 19.59 -4.14
CA ASP A 592 -12.63 20.00 -5.47
C ASP A 592 -11.57 20.84 -6.22
N SER A 593 -10.70 21.52 -5.48
CA SER A 593 -9.57 22.28 -6.04
C SER A 593 -8.36 21.40 -6.41
N GLY A 594 -8.42 20.10 -6.17
CA GLY A 594 -7.27 19.19 -6.25
C GLY A 594 -6.31 19.31 -5.05
N SER A 595 -6.66 20.13 -4.05
CA SER A 595 -5.89 20.29 -2.81
C SER A 595 -6.06 19.10 -1.88
N ILE A 596 -5.12 18.92 -0.95
CA ILE A 596 -5.22 17.86 0.05
C ILE A 596 -6.31 18.17 1.04
N VAL A 597 -7.19 17.22 1.33
CA VAL A 597 -8.11 17.36 2.45
C VAL A 597 -7.43 16.86 3.72
N ALA A 598 -7.39 17.69 4.76
CA ALA A 598 -6.88 17.30 6.07
C ALA A 598 -7.95 17.54 7.15
N ARG A 599 -7.87 16.76 8.24
CA ARG A 599 -8.84 16.83 9.33
C ARG A 599 -8.16 16.63 10.68
N ILE A 600 -8.58 17.43 11.65
CA ILE A 600 -8.24 17.30 13.06
C ILE A 600 -9.42 16.64 13.76
N TYR A 601 -9.18 15.47 14.35
CA TYR A 601 -10.17 14.72 15.11
C TYR A 601 -9.96 14.88 16.61
N GLY A 602 -11.03 14.62 17.37
CA GLY A 602 -11.00 14.68 18.83
C GLY A 602 -11.13 16.10 19.37
N VAL A 603 -11.60 17.05 18.56
CA VAL A 603 -11.64 18.46 18.93
C VAL A 603 -12.62 18.65 20.08
N GLN A 604 -12.12 19.03 21.25
CA GLN A 604 -12.92 19.19 22.46
C GLN A 604 -12.39 20.34 23.28
N PHE A 605 -13.28 21.22 23.72
CA PHE A 605 -12.90 22.37 24.53
C PHE A 605 -14.05 22.81 25.43
N SER A 606 -13.68 23.50 26.50
CA SER A 606 -14.57 24.13 27.45
C SER A 606 -14.54 25.64 27.25
N VAL A 607 -15.70 26.27 27.23
CA VAL A 607 -15.86 27.72 27.15
C VAL A 607 -16.43 28.17 28.49
N ALA A 608 -15.66 28.94 29.24
CA ALA A 608 -16.10 29.52 30.50
C ALA A 608 -16.43 30.99 30.30
N VAL A 609 -17.64 31.39 30.69
CA VAL A 609 -18.02 32.79 30.85
C VAL A 609 -17.88 33.08 32.34
N GLU A 610 -16.81 33.81 32.68
CA GLU A 610 -16.52 34.14 34.07
C GLU A 610 -17.38 35.32 34.53
N ASP A 611 -17.73 35.33 35.82
CA ASP A 611 -18.18 36.53 36.54
C ASP A 611 -19.53 37.12 36.08
N GLN A 612 -20.47 36.23 35.72
CA GLN A 612 -21.83 36.59 35.30
C GLN A 612 -22.86 36.34 36.39
N ASP A 613 -23.81 37.26 36.55
CA ASP A 613 -25.03 37.02 37.34
C ASP A 613 -26.00 36.17 36.51
N VAL A 614 -25.77 34.85 36.54
CA VAL A 614 -26.47 33.87 35.71
C VAL A 614 -27.95 33.78 36.08
N ASN A 615 -28.29 33.94 37.37
CA ASN A 615 -29.61 33.71 37.92
C ASN A 615 -30.38 35.01 38.25
N GLY A 616 -29.75 36.17 38.07
CA GLY A 616 -30.32 37.47 38.42
C GLY A 616 -30.38 37.73 39.92
N ASP A 617 -29.59 37.01 40.72
CA ASP A 617 -29.55 37.09 42.18
C ASP A 617 -28.40 37.97 42.70
N GLY A 618 -27.63 38.57 41.80
CA GLY A 618 -26.46 39.39 42.08
C GLY A 618 -25.19 38.58 42.40
N GLN A 619 -25.24 37.25 42.44
CA GLN A 619 -24.07 36.40 42.62
C GLN A 619 -23.38 36.17 41.29
N ARG A 620 -22.06 36.34 41.26
CA ARG A 620 -21.28 36.18 40.04
C ARG A 620 -20.76 34.75 39.96
N GLU A 621 -21.30 34.00 39.01
CA GLU A 621 -21.00 32.59 38.78
C GLU A 621 -20.21 32.41 37.48
N THR A 622 -19.53 31.27 37.35
CA THR A 622 -18.84 30.89 36.11
C THR A 622 -19.67 29.86 35.37
N CYS A 623 -20.29 30.26 34.28
CA CYS A 623 -20.96 29.34 33.37
C CYS A 623 -19.90 28.65 32.51
N THR A 624 -19.86 27.31 32.52
CA THR A 624 -18.95 26.52 31.67
C THR A 624 -19.74 25.67 30.68
N LEU A 625 -19.49 25.90 29.39
CA LEU A 625 -20.02 25.12 28.27
C LEU A 625 -18.94 24.13 27.83
N ARG A 626 -19.27 22.83 27.78
CA ARG A 626 -18.35 21.81 27.21
C ARG A 626 -18.79 21.46 25.81
N LEU A 627 -17.91 21.63 24.82
CA LEU A 627 -18.20 21.29 23.43
C LEU A 627 -17.45 20.02 23.02
N GLY A 628 -18.16 19.13 22.33
CA GLY A 628 -17.62 17.84 21.91
C GLY A 628 -17.57 16.78 23.01
N SER A 629 -18.39 16.92 24.07
CA SER A 629 -18.29 16.09 25.28
C SER A 629 -18.80 14.66 25.09
N ARG A 630 -18.38 13.77 26.01
CA ARG A 630 -18.54 12.31 25.97
C ARG A 630 -19.87 11.80 26.57
N GLU A 631 -20.63 12.67 27.25
CA GLU A 631 -21.34 12.24 28.47
C GLU A 631 -22.87 12.37 28.47
N ARG A 632 -23.54 12.61 27.33
CA ARG A 632 -25.02 12.54 27.27
C ARG A 632 -25.53 11.39 26.42
N ILE A 633 -25.70 10.25 27.09
CA ILE A 633 -26.80 9.33 26.81
C ILE A 633 -28.07 10.07 27.25
N SER A 634 -28.85 10.58 26.31
CA SER A 634 -30.21 10.98 26.64
C SER A 634 -31.02 9.72 26.98
N ALA A 635 -31.79 9.75 28.07
CA ALA A 635 -32.80 8.72 28.38
C ALA A 635 -33.85 8.58 27.25
N THR A 636 -33.85 9.48 26.27
CA THR A 636 -34.78 9.56 25.14
C THR A 636 -34.34 8.80 23.89
N GLY A 637 -33.15 8.15 23.87
CA GLY A 637 -32.74 7.29 22.76
C GLY A 637 -32.45 8.01 21.43
N ALA A 638 -32.15 9.31 21.46
CA ALA A 638 -31.75 10.04 20.26
C ALA A 638 -30.35 9.62 19.79
N PHE A 639 -30.25 9.26 18.51
CA PHE A 639 -29.01 8.86 17.83
C PHE A 639 -28.14 10.09 17.57
N PHE A 640 -26.88 10.09 18.01
CA PHE A 640 -25.92 11.16 17.70
C PHE A 640 -24.86 10.69 16.71
N GLU A 641 -24.85 11.28 15.53
CA GLU A 641 -23.84 11.01 14.50
C GLU A 641 -22.62 11.92 14.68
N GLY A 642 -21.48 11.35 15.11
CA GLY A 642 -20.19 11.82 14.62
C GLY A 642 -19.16 12.28 15.65
N PHE A 643 -17.91 12.11 15.25
CA PHE A 643 -16.73 12.63 15.94
C PHE A 643 -16.71 14.16 15.85
N THR A 644 -16.38 14.82 16.96
CA THR A 644 -16.02 16.24 16.87
C THR A 644 -14.72 16.38 16.09
N SER A 645 -14.81 17.01 14.93
CA SER A 645 -13.68 17.17 14.03
C SER A 645 -13.80 18.47 13.24
N MET A 646 -12.66 19.01 12.82
CA MET A 646 -12.59 20.11 11.88
C MET A 646 -11.61 19.78 10.77
N GLY A 647 -11.95 20.08 9.53
CA GLY A 647 -11.12 19.75 8.39
C GLY A 647 -11.53 20.50 7.14
N GLY A 648 -10.75 20.33 6.09
CA GLY A 648 -11.01 20.99 4.82
C GLY A 648 -9.77 20.97 3.95
N GLU A 649 -9.73 21.86 2.98
CA GLU A 649 -8.64 21.91 2.02
C GLU A 649 -7.37 22.53 2.63
N TYR A 650 -6.25 21.88 2.34
CA TYR A 650 -4.91 22.30 2.67
C TYR A 650 -4.18 22.75 1.40
N SER A 651 -3.83 24.03 1.34
CA SER A 651 -3.04 24.62 0.27
C SER A 651 -2.23 25.80 0.82
N ASP A 652 -1.08 26.09 0.20
CA ASP A 652 -0.23 27.24 0.55
C ASP A 652 0.07 27.35 2.06
N ASN A 653 0.44 26.22 2.67
CA ASN A 653 0.73 26.09 4.09
C ASN A 653 -0.46 26.43 5.01
N THR A 654 -1.69 26.38 4.51
CA THR A 654 -2.89 26.82 5.22
C THR A 654 -3.99 25.77 5.10
N LEU A 655 -4.50 25.31 6.25
CA LEU A 655 -5.70 24.48 6.32
C LEU A 655 -6.92 25.39 6.49
N ARG A 656 -7.82 25.42 5.50
CA ARG A 656 -9.12 26.08 5.61
C ARG A 656 -10.11 25.10 6.24
N ALA A 657 -10.19 25.11 7.56
CA ALA A 657 -10.97 24.12 8.29
C ALA A 657 -12.41 24.60 8.50
N THR A 658 -13.35 23.71 8.21
CA THR A 658 -14.72 23.76 8.69
C THR A 658 -15.00 22.47 9.47
N GLY A 659 -15.81 22.52 10.52
CA GLY A 659 -16.04 21.34 11.34
C GLY A 659 -17.37 21.38 12.04
N LYS A 660 -18.02 20.23 12.19
CA LYS A 660 -19.19 20.13 13.08
C LYS A 660 -18.71 19.74 14.48
N ILE A 661 -19.24 20.45 15.47
CA ILE A 661 -19.13 20.07 16.88
C ILE A 661 -20.49 19.59 17.36
N ASN A 662 -20.53 18.32 17.69
CA ASN A 662 -21.71 17.72 18.30
C ASN A 662 -21.61 17.85 19.82
N ASN A 663 -22.77 17.81 20.47
CA ASN A 663 -22.91 17.67 21.92
C ASN A 663 -22.37 18.85 22.74
N LEU A 664 -23.25 19.86 22.87
CA LEU A 664 -23.11 20.96 23.81
C LEU A 664 -23.74 20.54 25.14
N GLN A 665 -22.94 20.38 26.19
CA GLN A 665 -23.47 20.28 27.54
C GLN A 665 -23.33 21.65 28.20
N SER A 666 -24.46 22.31 28.45
CA SER A 666 -24.50 23.45 29.33
C SER A 666 -24.33 22.97 30.77
N GLY A 667 -23.47 23.65 31.53
CA GLY A 667 -23.71 23.80 32.96
C GLY A 667 -24.92 24.72 33.19
N ASP A 668 -24.98 25.34 34.36
CA ASP A 668 -25.93 26.42 34.69
C ASP A 668 -25.59 27.66 33.87
N CYS A 669 -25.90 27.63 32.58
CA CYS A 669 -25.71 28.74 31.67
C CYS A 669 -27.07 29.31 31.29
N PRO A 670 -27.18 30.65 31.11
CA PRO A 670 -28.42 31.27 30.70
C PRO A 670 -28.98 30.61 29.41
N PRO A 671 -30.30 30.35 29.32
CA PRO A 671 -30.91 29.63 28.19
C PRO A 671 -30.81 30.38 26.84
N ASP A 672 -30.50 31.68 26.88
CA ASP A 672 -30.27 32.54 25.73
C ASP A 672 -28.82 32.47 25.19
N MET A 673 -27.88 31.91 25.95
CA MET A 673 -26.47 31.80 25.57
C MET A 673 -26.20 30.65 24.58
N TRP A 674 -26.69 29.43 24.85
CA TRP A 674 -26.65 28.34 23.86
C TRP A 674 -27.67 27.26 24.17
N THR A 675 -28.22 26.65 23.13
CA THR A 675 -29.18 25.55 23.28
C THR A 675 -28.46 24.20 23.27
N LEU A 676 -28.68 23.38 24.31
CA LEU A 676 -28.14 22.04 24.56
C LEU A 676 -28.25 21.01 23.40
N ALA A 677 -28.96 21.33 22.31
CA ALA A 677 -29.28 20.42 21.22
C ALA A 677 -28.79 20.90 19.84
N SER A 678 -28.07 22.02 19.76
CA SER A 678 -27.57 22.50 18.47
C SER A 678 -26.16 21.98 18.16
N ASP A 679 -25.94 21.62 16.89
CA ASP A 679 -24.61 21.36 16.35
C ASP A 679 -23.87 22.69 16.22
N GLY A 680 -22.62 22.77 16.67
CA GLY A 680 -21.75 23.93 16.42
C GLY A 680 -20.99 23.78 15.10
N THR A 681 -20.61 24.89 14.46
CA THR A 681 -19.68 24.90 13.32
C THR A 681 -18.39 25.64 13.69
N LEU A 682 -17.26 24.96 13.56
CA LEU A 682 -15.92 25.54 13.65
C LEU A 682 -15.49 26.08 12.31
N GLU A 683 -14.97 27.31 12.27
CA GLU A 683 -14.45 27.93 11.05
C GLU A 683 -13.13 28.64 11.35
N GLY A 684 -12.11 28.38 10.54
CA GLY A 684 -10.83 29.07 10.67
C GLY A 684 -9.84 28.73 9.55
N SER A 685 -8.91 29.65 9.31
CA SER A 685 -7.76 29.42 8.43
C SER A 685 -6.50 29.22 9.26
N PHE A 686 -5.98 28.00 9.23
CA PHE A 686 -4.91 27.52 10.10
C PHE A 686 -3.59 27.49 9.32
N LYS A 687 -2.72 28.48 9.56
CA LYS A 687 -1.42 28.62 8.88
C LYS A 687 -0.31 27.88 9.61
N PHE A 688 0.46 27.07 8.88
CA PHE A 688 1.51 26.20 9.39
C PHE A 688 2.87 26.93 9.39
N LYS A 689 3.63 26.81 10.48
CA LYS A 689 4.99 27.35 10.65
C LYS A 689 5.91 26.32 11.32
N PRO A 690 7.03 25.91 10.69
CA PRO A 690 7.37 26.19 9.30
C PRO A 690 6.31 25.63 8.34
N GLY A 691 6.25 26.18 7.13
CA GLY A 691 5.34 25.70 6.10
C GLY A 691 5.54 24.20 5.83
N GLN A 692 4.46 23.50 5.50
CA GLN A 692 4.48 22.07 5.23
C GLN A 692 3.91 21.80 3.83
N LYS A 693 4.53 20.86 3.15
CA LYS A 693 4.05 20.31 1.90
C LYS A 693 3.64 18.88 2.17
N PHE A 694 2.35 18.63 1.99
CA PHE A 694 1.82 17.28 1.92
C PHE A 694 1.72 16.89 0.45
N THR A 695 2.14 15.68 0.10
CA THR A 695 1.96 15.13 -1.25
C THR A 695 1.37 13.74 -1.12
N LEU A 696 0.17 13.52 -1.65
CA LEU A 696 -0.41 12.19 -1.75
C LEU A 696 0.32 11.40 -2.84
N SER A 697 0.59 10.12 -2.56
CA SER A 697 1.02 9.20 -3.61
C SER A 697 -0.07 9.15 -4.68
N LYS A 698 0.26 9.54 -5.92
CA LYS A 698 -0.72 9.57 -7.02
C LYS A 698 -1.21 8.15 -7.34
N ASP A 699 -2.52 8.04 -7.56
CA ASP A 699 -3.08 6.92 -8.31
C ASP A 699 -2.39 6.87 -9.68
N PRO A 700 -2.02 5.70 -10.20
CA PRO A 700 -1.50 5.62 -11.56
C PRO A 700 -2.54 6.16 -12.54
N GLU A 701 -2.24 7.27 -13.21
CA GLU A 701 -2.90 7.64 -14.47
C GLU A 701 -2.64 6.61 -15.56
#